data_AF-A0AA96WG66-F1
#
_entry.id   AF-A0AA96WG66-F1
#
_cell.length_a   1.000
_cell.length_b   1.000
_cell.length_c   1.000
_cell.angle_alpha   90.00
_cell.angle_beta   90.00
_cell.angle_gamma   90.00
#
_symmetry.space_group_name_H-M   'P 1'
#
loop_
_entity.id
_entity.type
_entity.pdbx_description
1 polymer ?
#
loop_
_entity_poly.entity_id
_entity_poly.type
_entity_poly.pdbx_seq_one_letter_code
_entity_poly.pdbx_strand_id
1 'polypeptide(L)'
;MYIDTIDTLEAMQPVRERWNSVYEADPHSQFFVSWVWIFGYLKRQSDAGVPWFVLAARAGSSESDYVAFLPLNVCVQNDDELGLYSQLKLAGITDSHSPGFICIPEYEHDATAAFVAYLQHQETWSVFELQHMQKDSPRLLHVLNSFPANQVKIVEMGDRVYKDELDAIDNSICPYIPLPTGWEEYLQSLGASTRKNIRKKLKRFLQQSDGPDGCYIASANEANIERYLDILLGFWQANWESRKGAKHCSMVADSWRFLLRHCFNHHCLYLPILWHGDRPVGAIAHFIDRSHQSLLSFVSARDETFTDLSPGLILHSEAIRYAIQNGFRVYDFLMGNEAYKYSFGAQEHYITTVVIHRKDWIHQDIILNPRSIPEAITIAEIYHRENHLDEAKKRYQQILASQPEQPAVLYSLAVIMQREGDYPAAEALLKQLLEIQPTNTRVWFSLGTLYQQQGQLTAAISTYKQSLRTAPEADVVTLAIYHNLGYALQQQGNWDEAIEYYQSAREFAPDCAEAEAMWANALHAQGRLSTEEKERYAAVNYALGHKRWRAGDIKVAIEYYRQAVAMRPDWAEAHYNLGLALQESEEWSWDDVIACYRQAQALAPDSTEIDVSLANALFAQGKLSLEKQSFYAVVTYDLGHQYRQRGNWEAAAQYYRKAIALKPDWAEAYHSLGLALQKASSSNLDEAIACYQKAQALEPAFLKADVSLANACFARGKLPAEKLADYAALNHDLGYQYQQLGDLELAIDHYRQAIAMEPNLIEARDNLRLALQKQGNVQIKVSVAK
;
A
#
# COMPACT_ATOMS: atom_id res chain seq x y z
N MET A 1 -31.88 -14.16 32.13
CA MET A 1 -31.85 -14.71 30.76
C MET A 1 -30.54 -15.43 30.52
N TYR A 2 -30.55 -16.39 29.60
CA TYR A 2 -29.34 -17.08 29.13
C TYR A 2 -28.91 -16.49 27.79
N ILE A 3 -27.61 -16.28 27.57
CA ILE A 3 -27.07 -15.69 26.34
C ILE A 3 -26.19 -16.73 25.64
N ASP A 4 -26.54 -17.06 24.40
CA ASP A 4 -25.69 -17.78 23.46
C ASP A 4 -24.89 -16.79 22.61
N THR A 5 -23.67 -17.18 22.24
CA THR A 5 -22.84 -16.43 21.28
C THR A 5 -22.75 -17.21 19.98
N ILE A 6 -23.12 -16.55 18.88
CA ILE A 6 -23.09 -17.12 17.53
C ILE A 6 -22.09 -16.32 16.71
N ASP A 7 -20.99 -16.93 16.28
CA ASP A 7 -19.90 -16.25 15.56
C ASP A 7 -19.45 -16.98 14.28
N THR A 8 -20.29 -17.89 13.77
CA THR A 8 -20.11 -18.57 12.48
C THR A 8 -21.40 -18.61 11.67
N LEU A 9 -21.29 -18.61 10.34
CA LEU A 9 -22.45 -18.66 9.44
C LEU A 9 -23.21 -19.99 9.58
N GLU A 10 -22.50 -21.08 9.87
CA GLU A 10 -23.07 -22.40 10.11
C GLU A 10 -23.96 -22.38 11.36
N ALA A 11 -23.50 -21.74 12.44
CA ALA A 11 -24.26 -21.61 13.68
C ALA A 11 -25.43 -20.61 13.59
N MET A 12 -25.41 -19.70 12.61
CA MET A 12 -26.56 -18.83 12.32
C MET A 12 -27.74 -19.60 11.72
N GLN A 13 -27.50 -20.60 10.85
CA GLN A 13 -28.59 -21.27 10.10
C GLN A 13 -29.72 -21.82 10.99
N PRO A 14 -29.46 -22.51 12.11
CA PRO A 14 -30.52 -23.05 12.96
C PRO A 14 -31.42 -21.99 13.61
N VAL A 15 -30.94 -20.75 13.76
CA VAL A 15 -31.73 -19.69 14.42
C VAL A 15 -32.64 -18.91 13.46
N ARG A 16 -32.60 -19.20 12.16
CA ARG A 16 -33.36 -18.47 11.12
C ARG A 16 -34.85 -18.32 11.42
N GLU A 17 -35.54 -19.42 11.70
CA GLU A 17 -36.98 -19.39 11.93
C GLU A 17 -37.32 -18.53 13.14
N ARG A 18 -36.49 -18.62 14.18
CA ARG A 18 -36.68 -17.85 15.40
C ARG A 18 -36.30 -16.39 15.24
N TRP A 19 -35.26 -16.07 14.47
CA TRP A 19 -34.91 -14.71 14.08
C TRP A 19 -36.09 -14.03 13.39
N ASN A 20 -36.70 -14.68 12.40
CA ASN A 20 -37.87 -14.12 11.70
C ASN A 20 -39.04 -13.89 12.66
N SER A 21 -39.31 -14.83 13.56
CA SER A 21 -40.40 -14.69 14.54
C SER A 21 -40.16 -13.51 15.50
N VAL A 22 -38.93 -13.33 15.99
CA VAL A 22 -38.55 -12.19 16.85
C VAL A 22 -38.59 -10.89 16.07
N TYR A 23 -38.11 -10.89 14.82
CA TYR A 23 -38.13 -9.74 13.92
C TYR A 23 -39.56 -9.25 13.68
N GLU A 24 -40.48 -10.14 13.34
CA GLU A 24 -41.90 -9.82 13.10
C GLU A 24 -42.62 -9.33 14.36
N ALA A 25 -42.23 -9.82 15.54
CA ALA A 25 -42.81 -9.42 16.82
C ALA A 25 -42.29 -8.06 17.32
N ASP A 26 -41.10 -7.64 16.90
CA ASP A 26 -40.48 -6.39 17.34
C ASP A 26 -41.06 -5.18 16.60
N PRO A 27 -41.75 -4.24 17.28
CA PRO A 27 -42.33 -3.05 16.66
C PRO A 27 -41.28 -2.04 16.19
N HIS A 28 -40.03 -2.17 16.66
CA HIS A 28 -38.93 -1.27 16.32
C HIS A 28 -38.01 -1.84 15.24
N SER A 29 -38.13 -3.12 14.87
CA SER A 29 -37.26 -3.72 13.86
C SER A 29 -37.53 -3.13 12.47
N GLN A 30 -36.52 -3.25 11.61
CA GLN A 30 -36.53 -2.76 10.24
C GLN A 30 -35.65 -3.62 9.34
N PHE A 31 -35.80 -3.49 8.03
CA PHE A 31 -35.18 -4.35 7.02
C PHE A 31 -33.70 -4.69 7.25
N PHE A 32 -32.87 -3.74 7.71
CA PHE A 32 -31.43 -3.92 7.93
C PHE A 32 -31.06 -4.85 9.10
N VAL A 33 -32.05 -5.34 9.86
CA VAL A 33 -31.88 -6.44 10.83
C VAL A 33 -32.78 -7.63 10.51
N SER A 34 -33.45 -7.63 9.35
CA SER A 34 -34.15 -8.80 8.83
C SER A 34 -33.17 -9.94 8.59
N TRP A 35 -33.64 -11.19 8.64
CA TRP A 35 -32.81 -12.35 8.38
C TRP A 35 -32.09 -12.28 7.02
N VAL A 36 -32.82 -11.88 5.96
CA VAL A 36 -32.27 -11.79 4.60
C VAL A 36 -31.11 -10.81 4.56
N TRP A 37 -31.27 -9.64 5.17
CA TRP A 37 -30.19 -8.66 5.17
C TRP A 37 -29.03 -9.07 6.06
N ILE A 38 -29.28 -9.38 7.33
CA ILE A 38 -28.21 -9.63 8.31
C ILE A 38 -27.38 -10.84 7.91
N PHE A 39 -28.01 -11.92 7.41
CA PHE A 39 -27.28 -13.10 6.96
C PHE A 39 -26.39 -12.79 5.74
N GLY A 40 -26.90 -12.05 4.76
CA GLY A 40 -26.11 -11.60 3.61
C GLY A 40 -24.95 -10.68 4.01
N TYR A 41 -25.22 -9.73 4.92
CA TYR A 41 -24.22 -8.82 5.47
C TYR A 41 -23.10 -9.58 6.19
N LEU A 42 -23.44 -10.45 7.13
CA LEU A 42 -22.44 -11.22 7.91
C LEU A 42 -21.64 -12.17 7.01
N LYS A 43 -22.28 -12.73 5.97
CA LYS A 43 -21.56 -13.52 4.97
C LYS A 43 -20.51 -12.67 4.25
N ARG A 44 -20.85 -11.45 3.83
CA ARG A 44 -19.89 -10.54 3.20
C ARG A 44 -18.75 -10.14 4.15
N GLN A 45 -19.05 -9.96 5.44
CA GLN A 45 -18.02 -9.68 6.45
C GLN A 45 -17.09 -10.87 6.66
N SER A 46 -17.63 -12.10 6.74
CA SER A 46 -16.82 -13.33 6.80
C SER A 46 -15.91 -13.49 5.57
N ASP A 47 -16.43 -13.24 4.36
CA ASP A 47 -15.63 -13.29 3.13
C ASP A 47 -14.50 -12.23 3.13
N ALA A 48 -14.71 -11.10 3.82
CA ALA A 48 -13.73 -10.04 3.99
C ALA A 48 -12.79 -10.23 5.20
N GLY A 49 -12.97 -11.30 5.99
CA GLY A 49 -12.20 -11.55 7.21
C GLY A 49 -12.52 -10.59 8.36
N VAL A 50 -13.64 -9.87 8.30
CA VAL A 50 -14.06 -8.95 9.37
C VAL A 50 -14.82 -9.74 10.44
N PRO A 51 -14.37 -9.69 11.71
CA PRO A 51 -14.97 -10.48 12.77
C PRO A 51 -16.32 -9.91 13.22
N TRP A 52 -17.27 -10.80 13.43
CA TRP A 52 -18.60 -10.50 13.93
C TRP A 52 -19.07 -11.59 14.89
N PHE A 53 -20.08 -11.25 15.70
CA PHE A 53 -20.79 -12.22 16.52
C PHE A 53 -22.20 -11.71 16.83
N VAL A 54 -23.09 -12.61 17.21
CA VAL A 54 -24.45 -12.31 17.64
C VAL A 54 -24.63 -12.81 19.06
N LEU A 55 -25.12 -11.94 19.94
CA LEU A 55 -25.65 -12.35 21.24
C LEU A 55 -27.13 -12.73 21.08
N ALA A 56 -27.48 -13.97 21.38
CA ALA A 56 -28.84 -14.49 21.27
C ALA A 56 -29.40 -14.82 22.65
N ALA A 57 -30.43 -14.09 23.07
CA ALA A 57 -31.00 -14.21 24.41
C ALA A 57 -32.16 -15.22 24.46
N ARG A 58 -32.18 -16.06 25.50
CA ARG A 58 -33.27 -16.98 25.84
C ARG A 58 -33.94 -16.55 27.15
N ALA A 59 -35.27 -16.62 27.20
CA ALA A 59 -36.08 -16.08 28.30
C ALA A 59 -35.76 -16.67 29.69
N GLY A 60 -35.41 -17.97 29.77
CA GLY A 60 -35.22 -18.68 31.03
C GLY A 60 -33.90 -19.45 31.10
N SER A 61 -33.88 -20.62 30.47
CA SER A 61 -32.76 -21.58 30.45
C SER A 61 -32.21 -21.81 29.04
N SER A 62 -31.16 -22.64 28.92
CA SER A 62 -30.61 -23.10 27.63
C SER A 62 -31.64 -23.79 26.73
N GLU A 63 -32.67 -24.40 27.31
CA GLU A 63 -33.75 -25.10 26.58
C GLU A 63 -34.88 -24.16 26.15
N SER A 64 -34.90 -22.91 26.62
CA SER A 64 -35.96 -21.94 26.30
C SER A 64 -35.75 -21.31 24.93
N ASP A 65 -36.81 -20.96 24.21
CA ASP A 65 -36.70 -20.30 22.91
C ASP A 65 -35.94 -18.95 22.97
N TYR A 66 -35.34 -18.57 21.83
CA TYR A 66 -34.75 -17.24 21.67
C TYR A 66 -35.80 -16.14 21.65
N VAL A 67 -35.53 -15.03 22.32
CA VAL A 67 -36.45 -13.88 22.43
C VAL A 67 -35.83 -12.57 21.98
N ALA A 68 -34.50 -12.50 21.85
CA ALA A 68 -33.80 -11.34 21.34
C ALA A 68 -32.48 -11.71 20.65
N PHE A 69 -32.04 -10.87 19.71
CA PHE A 69 -30.76 -11.01 19.00
C PHE A 69 -30.07 -9.66 18.84
N LEU A 70 -28.82 -9.56 19.30
CA LEU A 70 -27.95 -8.38 19.17
C LEU A 70 -26.75 -8.73 18.27
N PRO A 71 -26.78 -8.36 16.98
CA PRO A 71 -25.68 -8.59 16.05
C PRO A 71 -24.60 -7.48 16.18
N LEU A 72 -23.34 -7.88 16.24
CA LEU A 72 -22.19 -7.01 16.51
C LEU A 72 -21.01 -7.30 15.56
N ASN A 73 -20.28 -6.24 15.19
CA ASN A 73 -18.96 -6.33 14.59
C ASN A 73 -17.89 -6.01 15.64
N VAL A 74 -16.71 -6.61 15.48
CA VAL A 74 -15.50 -6.22 16.20
C VAL A 74 -14.53 -5.62 15.20
N CYS A 75 -13.92 -4.49 15.54
CA CYS A 75 -12.83 -3.92 14.76
C CYS A 75 -11.71 -3.48 15.69
N VAL A 76 -10.48 -3.51 15.19
CA VAL A 76 -9.33 -2.89 15.87
C VAL A 76 -9.20 -1.45 15.43
N GLN A 77 -9.09 -0.55 16.40
CA GLN A 77 -8.69 0.82 16.15
C GLN A 77 -7.20 0.97 16.48
N ASN A 78 -6.54 1.84 15.73
CA ASN A 78 -5.13 2.16 15.90
C ASN A 78 -4.99 3.65 16.22
N ASP A 79 -4.55 3.94 17.43
CA ASP A 79 -4.36 5.28 17.96
C ASP A 79 -2.90 5.52 18.27
N ASP A 80 -2.43 6.75 18.04
CA ASP A 80 -1.02 7.10 18.23
C ASP A 80 -0.62 7.02 19.70
N GLU A 81 -1.47 7.47 20.63
CA GLU A 81 -1.17 7.49 22.06
C GLU A 81 -1.47 6.15 22.72
N LEU A 82 -2.62 5.56 22.42
CA LEU A 82 -3.10 4.34 23.08
C LEU A 82 -2.63 3.05 22.39
N GLY A 83 -2.17 3.10 21.14
CA GLY A 83 -1.89 1.91 20.36
C GLY A 83 -3.17 1.23 19.87
N LEU A 84 -3.25 -0.10 20.00
CA LEU A 84 -4.41 -0.87 19.55
C LEU A 84 -5.48 -0.96 20.64
N TYR A 85 -6.74 -0.83 20.24
CA TYR A 85 -7.88 -1.17 21.09
C TYR A 85 -9.04 -1.77 20.30
N SER A 86 -9.85 -2.58 20.96
CA SER A 86 -11.02 -3.21 20.33
C SER A 86 -12.26 -2.34 20.47
N GLN A 87 -12.93 -2.14 19.34
CA GLN A 87 -14.18 -1.42 19.24
C GLN A 87 -15.30 -2.36 18.80
N LEU A 88 -16.41 -2.33 19.52
CA LEU A 88 -17.66 -2.97 19.14
C LEU A 88 -18.53 -1.99 18.35
N LYS A 89 -19.19 -2.48 17.31
CA LYS A 89 -20.20 -1.74 16.54
C LYS A 89 -21.42 -2.62 16.31
N LEU A 90 -22.58 -2.02 16.15
CA LEU A 90 -23.77 -2.73 15.69
C LEU A 90 -23.52 -3.29 14.27
N ALA A 91 -23.95 -4.52 14.02
CA ALA A 91 -23.83 -5.14 12.70
C ALA A 91 -25.12 -4.98 11.88
N GLY A 92 -24.94 -4.94 10.56
CA GLY A 92 -26.04 -4.92 9.59
C GLY A 92 -26.52 -3.53 9.18
N ILE A 93 -26.01 -2.42 9.72
CA ILE A 93 -26.64 -1.11 9.46
C ILE A 93 -25.63 -0.18 8.81
N THR A 94 -25.97 0.27 7.60
CA THR A 94 -25.11 1.14 6.80
C THR A 94 -25.74 2.50 6.51
N ASP A 95 -27.06 2.56 6.31
CA ASP A 95 -27.71 3.76 5.74
C ASP A 95 -29.12 4.06 6.31
N SER A 96 -29.50 3.49 7.46
CA SER A 96 -30.81 3.75 8.12
C SER A 96 -30.70 3.83 9.65
N HIS A 97 -31.79 4.27 10.29
CA HIS A 97 -31.94 4.25 11.73
C HIS A 97 -31.87 2.84 12.30
N SER A 98 -31.15 2.63 13.38
CA SER A 98 -30.88 1.34 13.97
C SER A 98 -31.85 1.01 15.12
N PRO A 99 -32.43 -0.21 15.14
CA PRO A 99 -33.12 -0.71 16.33
C PRO A 99 -32.14 -1.20 17.42
N GLY A 100 -30.83 -1.25 17.16
CA GLY A 100 -29.81 -1.82 18.03
C GLY A 100 -29.80 -3.35 17.98
N PHE A 101 -30.89 -3.95 18.43
CA PHE A 101 -31.14 -5.39 18.47
C PHE A 101 -32.60 -5.66 18.11
N ILE A 102 -32.96 -6.92 17.85
CA ILE A 102 -34.37 -7.31 17.74
C ILE A 102 -34.83 -8.00 19.02
N CYS A 103 -36.04 -7.75 19.46
CA CYS A 103 -36.59 -8.34 20.70
C CYS A 103 -38.10 -8.46 20.68
N ILE A 104 -38.61 -9.56 21.24
CA ILE A 104 -40.03 -9.68 21.58
C ILE A 104 -40.35 -8.65 22.69
N PRO A 105 -41.35 -7.77 22.53
CA PRO A 105 -41.56 -6.61 23.40
C PRO A 105 -41.63 -6.91 24.90
N GLU A 106 -42.24 -8.03 25.28
CA GLU A 106 -42.39 -8.45 26.68
C GLU A 106 -41.04 -8.71 27.38
N TYR A 107 -39.99 -9.00 26.61
CA TYR A 107 -38.66 -9.34 27.09
C TYR A 107 -37.65 -8.20 26.95
N GLU A 108 -38.05 -7.03 26.46
CA GLU A 108 -37.12 -5.94 26.12
C GLU A 108 -36.28 -5.47 27.31
N HIS A 109 -36.90 -5.37 28.50
CA HIS A 109 -36.21 -4.94 29.72
C HIS A 109 -35.10 -5.93 30.12
N ASP A 110 -35.48 -7.21 30.23
CA ASP A 110 -34.61 -8.29 30.68
C ASP A 110 -33.52 -8.62 29.65
N ALA A 111 -33.84 -8.59 28.35
CA ALA A 111 -32.89 -8.83 27.26
C ALA A 111 -31.81 -7.76 27.22
N THR A 112 -32.20 -6.49 27.36
CA THR A 112 -31.26 -5.37 27.42
C THR A 112 -30.29 -5.51 28.60
N ALA A 113 -30.82 -5.79 29.79
CA ALA A 113 -30.01 -5.99 30.98
C ALA A 113 -29.04 -7.18 30.81
N ALA A 114 -29.51 -8.28 30.21
CA ALA A 114 -28.70 -9.46 29.95
C ALA A 114 -27.58 -9.21 28.92
N PHE A 115 -27.87 -8.51 27.82
CA PHE A 115 -26.85 -8.14 26.83
C PHE A 115 -25.79 -7.21 27.43
N VAL A 116 -26.19 -6.17 28.17
CA VAL A 116 -25.23 -5.26 28.79
C VAL A 116 -24.38 -5.97 29.84
N ALA A 117 -24.99 -6.83 30.68
CA ALA A 117 -24.24 -7.63 31.64
C ALA A 117 -23.24 -8.59 30.94
N TYR A 118 -23.64 -9.22 29.84
CA TYR A 118 -22.75 -10.07 29.04
C TYR A 118 -21.58 -9.27 28.48
N LEU A 119 -21.86 -8.14 27.82
CA LEU A 119 -20.82 -7.25 27.28
C LEU A 119 -19.88 -6.75 28.37
N GLN A 120 -20.37 -6.49 29.59
CA GLN A 120 -19.53 -6.02 30.69
C GLN A 120 -18.66 -7.13 31.30
N HIS A 121 -19.13 -8.37 31.36
CA HIS A 121 -18.47 -9.40 32.16
C HIS A 121 -17.84 -10.53 31.36
N GLN A 122 -18.26 -10.73 30.11
CA GLN A 122 -17.84 -11.86 29.27
C GLN A 122 -17.14 -11.43 27.98
N GLU A 123 -17.19 -10.15 27.61
CA GLU A 123 -16.54 -9.63 26.41
C GLU A 123 -15.49 -8.56 26.73
N THR A 124 -14.46 -8.51 25.89
CA THR A 124 -13.36 -7.54 25.94
C THR A 124 -13.53 -6.50 24.84
N TRP A 125 -13.56 -5.24 25.25
CA TRP A 125 -13.75 -4.09 24.38
C TRP A 125 -13.39 -2.81 25.15
N SER A 126 -13.00 -1.78 24.42
CA SER A 126 -12.67 -0.46 24.97
C SER A 126 -13.72 0.58 24.60
N VAL A 127 -14.28 0.45 23.39
CA VAL A 127 -15.30 1.35 22.85
C VAL A 127 -16.47 0.52 22.31
N PHE A 128 -17.70 0.90 22.64
CA PHE A 128 -18.91 0.37 22.01
C PHE A 128 -19.67 1.52 21.36
N GLU A 129 -19.80 1.45 20.04
CA GLU A 129 -20.46 2.45 19.23
C GLU A 129 -21.86 1.98 18.83
N LEU A 130 -22.88 2.65 19.38
CA LEU A 130 -24.28 2.50 19.01
C LEU A 130 -24.59 3.47 17.88
N GLN A 131 -24.35 3.03 16.64
CA GLN A 131 -24.53 3.85 15.45
C GLN A 131 -26.00 3.94 15.03
N HIS A 132 -26.36 5.12 14.50
CA HIS A 132 -27.64 5.40 13.85
C HIS A 132 -28.88 5.14 14.73
N MET A 133 -28.76 5.12 16.05
CA MET A 133 -29.89 4.83 16.94
C MET A 133 -30.97 5.90 16.78
N GLN A 134 -32.24 5.50 16.78
CA GLN A 134 -33.34 6.47 16.79
C GLN A 134 -33.22 7.38 18.03
N LYS A 135 -33.13 8.69 17.78
CA LYS A 135 -32.98 9.71 18.83
C LYS A 135 -34.18 9.68 19.77
N ASP A 136 -33.90 9.79 21.07
CA ASP A 136 -34.89 9.76 22.15
C ASP A 136 -35.74 8.48 22.21
N SER A 137 -35.33 7.39 21.55
CA SER A 137 -36.07 6.13 21.62
C SER A 137 -36.00 5.51 23.03
N PRO A 138 -37.11 4.93 23.54
CA PRO A 138 -37.13 4.26 24.84
C PRO A 138 -36.07 3.14 24.94
N ARG A 139 -35.85 2.41 23.84
CA ARG A 139 -34.83 1.36 23.74
C ARG A 139 -33.43 1.89 23.96
N LEU A 140 -33.05 2.98 23.28
CA LEU A 140 -31.73 3.61 23.48
C LEU A 140 -31.55 4.03 24.93
N LEU A 141 -32.52 4.74 25.51
CA LEU A 141 -32.46 5.15 26.92
C LEU A 141 -32.31 3.96 27.86
N HIS A 142 -33.03 2.86 27.62
CA HIS A 142 -32.94 1.66 28.44
C HIS A 142 -31.57 0.96 28.33
N VAL A 143 -31.01 0.89 27.11
CA VAL A 143 -29.64 0.40 26.89
C VAL A 143 -28.65 1.25 27.67
N LEU A 144 -28.68 2.58 27.52
CA LEU A 144 -27.74 3.48 28.18
C LEU A 144 -27.84 3.42 29.72
N ASN A 145 -29.05 3.34 30.26
CA ASN A 145 -29.29 3.23 31.70
C ASN A 145 -28.87 1.88 32.29
N SER A 146 -28.74 0.84 31.47
CA SER A 146 -28.29 -0.48 31.91
C SER A 146 -26.77 -0.53 32.12
N PHE A 147 -26.01 0.43 31.60
CA PHE A 147 -24.57 0.54 31.83
C PHE A 147 -24.26 1.17 33.20
N PRO A 148 -23.36 0.59 34.02
CA PRO A 148 -22.96 1.20 35.28
C PRO A 148 -22.23 2.54 35.07
N ALA A 149 -22.84 3.64 35.49
CA ALA A 149 -22.32 5.00 35.27
C ALA A 149 -20.90 5.23 35.87
N ASN A 150 -20.49 4.46 36.86
CA ASN A 150 -19.13 4.50 37.42
C ASN A 150 -18.09 3.79 36.54
N GLN A 151 -18.48 2.86 35.68
CA GLN A 151 -17.57 2.05 34.84
C GLN A 151 -17.45 2.55 33.40
N VAL A 152 -18.42 3.35 32.92
CA VAL A 152 -18.40 3.87 31.56
C VAL A 152 -18.51 5.40 31.49
N LYS A 153 -17.98 5.96 30.41
CA LYS A 153 -18.22 7.33 29.96
C LYS A 153 -19.04 7.24 28.67
N ILE A 154 -20.24 7.78 28.70
CA ILE A 154 -21.14 7.81 27.55
C ILE A 154 -21.03 9.19 26.90
N VAL A 155 -20.82 9.21 25.59
CA VAL A 155 -20.71 10.42 24.77
C VAL A 155 -21.72 10.30 23.64
N GLU A 156 -22.70 11.19 23.62
CA GLU A 156 -23.53 11.38 22.45
C GLU A 156 -22.77 12.25 21.44
N MET A 157 -22.63 11.75 20.22
CA MET A 157 -21.92 12.45 19.16
C MET A 157 -22.81 13.55 18.58
N GLY A 158 -22.30 14.78 18.54
CA GLY A 158 -23.03 15.92 17.99
C GLY A 158 -23.15 15.90 16.47
N ASP A 159 -23.98 16.80 15.92
CA ASP A 159 -24.36 16.88 14.50
C ASP A 159 -23.19 16.91 13.50
N ARG A 160 -21.96 17.24 13.94
CA ARG A 160 -20.77 17.29 13.09
C ARG A 160 -20.40 15.92 12.48
N VAL A 161 -20.76 14.82 13.13
CA VAL A 161 -20.45 13.46 12.64
C VAL A 161 -21.24 13.12 11.36
N TYR A 162 -22.39 13.75 11.16
CA TYR A 162 -23.32 13.41 10.09
C TYR A 162 -23.40 14.45 8.97
N LYS A 163 -22.70 15.58 9.12
CA LYS A 163 -22.74 16.67 8.14
C LYS A 163 -21.71 16.44 7.05
N ASP A 164 -22.20 16.23 5.83
CA ASP A 164 -21.36 16.30 4.65
C ASP A 164 -21.10 17.78 4.33
N GLU A 165 -19.86 18.24 4.55
CA GLU A 165 -19.46 19.63 4.31
C GLU A 165 -19.57 20.03 2.83
N LEU A 166 -19.61 19.06 1.90
CA LEU A 166 -19.64 19.32 0.46
C LEU A 166 -21.06 19.65 -0.04
N ASP A 167 -22.08 18.94 0.43
CA ASP A 167 -23.45 19.05 -0.08
C ASP A 167 -24.43 19.66 0.95
N ALA A 168 -23.95 20.04 2.15
CA ALA A 168 -24.77 20.53 3.28
C ALA A 168 -25.91 19.58 3.66
N ILE A 169 -25.72 18.27 3.40
CA ILE A 169 -26.67 17.21 3.74
C ILE A 169 -26.41 16.79 5.19
N ASP A 170 -27.48 16.74 5.97
CA ASP A 170 -27.48 16.22 7.33
C ASP A 170 -27.94 14.75 7.32
N ASN A 171 -26.99 13.83 7.46
CA ASN A 171 -27.25 12.39 7.49
C ASN A 171 -27.84 11.90 8.82
N SER A 172 -27.99 12.77 9.83
CA SER A 172 -28.70 12.42 11.07
C SER A 172 -30.23 12.47 10.90
N ILE A 173 -30.70 12.91 9.73
CA ILE A 173 -32.12 13.00 9.37
C ILE A 173 -32.46 11.86 8.42
N CYS A 174 -33.53 11.13 8.72
CA CYS A 174 -34.08 10.06 7.88
C CYS A 174 -35.48 10.46 7.38
N PRO A 175 -35.62 10.97 6.15
CA PRO A 175 -36.93 11.32 5.60
C PRO A 175 -37.75 10.10 5.20
N TYR A 176 -39.05 10.11 5.46
CA TYR A 176 -39.96 9.03 5.09
C TYR A 176 -41.38 9.55 4.80
N ILE A 177 -42.20 8.74 4.14
CA ILE A 177 -43.59 9.08 3.81
C ILE A 177 -44.53 8.02 4.42
N PRO A 178 -45.45 8.42 5.31
CA PRO A 178 -46.63 7.62 5.62
C PRO A 178 -47.52 7.49 4.38
N LEU A 179 -47.72 6.27 3.89
CA LEU A 179 -48.49 5.99 2.69
C LEU A 179 -49.97 5.73 3.03
N PRO A 180 -50.90 6.44 2.37
CA PRO A 180 -52.31 6.10 2.45
C PRO A 180 -52.64 4.89 1.57
N THR A 181 -53.91 4.46 1.60
CA THR A 181 -54.36 3.27 0.85
C THR A 181 -54.58 3.52 -0.64
N GLY A 182 -54.66 4.78 -1.07
CA GLY A 182 -54.93 5.15 -2.46
C GLY A 182 -53.95 6.19 -3.03
N TRP A 183 -53.61 6.04 -4.31
CA TRP A 183 -52.72 6.97 -5.02
C TRP A 183 -53.26 8.41 -5.07
N GLU A 184 -54.56 8.58 -5.32
CA GLU A 184 -55.16 9.92 -5.33
C GLU A 184 -55.25 10.54 -3.94
N GLU A 185 -55.39 9.71 -2.90
CA GLU A 185 -55.35 10.15 -1.50
C GLU A 185 -53.94 10.66 -1.16
N TYR A 186 -52.90 9.93 -1.57
CA TYR A 186 -51.51 10.39 -1.45
C TYR A 186 -51.29 11.71 -2.18
N LEU A 187 -51.71 11.84 -3.44
CA LEU A 187 -51.55 13.10 -4.16
C LEU A 187 -52.29 14.26 -3.49
N GLN A 188 -53.43 14.00 -2.84
CA GLN A 188 -54.21 15.01 -2.11
C GLN A 188 -53.57 15.42 -0.79
N SER A 189 -52.76 14.57 -0.16
CA SER A 189 -52.01 14.92 1.06
C SER A 189 -50.86 15.89 0.77
N LEU A 190 -50.39 15.97 -0.48
CA LEU A 190 -49.33 16.89 -0.89
C LEU A 190 -49.82 18.34 -1.07
N GLY A 191 -48.90 19.29 -0.84
CA GLY A 191 -49.13 20.70 -1.15
C GLY A 191 -49.52 20.94 -2.61
N ALA A 192 -50.39 21.93 -2.86
CA ALA A 192 -51.01 22.15 -4.17
C ALA A 192 -50.01 22.34 -5.32
N SER A 193 -48.89 23.03 -5.08
CA SER A 193 -47.81 23.24 -6.04
C SER A 193 -47.09 21.93 -6.38
N THR A 194 -46.70 21.18 -5.36
CA THR A 194 -46.05 19.87 -5.45
C THR A 194 -46.90 18.87 -6.21
N ARG A 195 -48.18 18.74 -5.82
CA ARG A 195 -49.17 17.89 -6.51
C ARG A 195 -49.28 18.23 -7.99
N LYS A 196 -49.35 19.52 -8.34
CA LYS A 196 -49.43 19.99 -9.74
C LYS A 196 -48.15 19.63 -10.51
N ASN A 197 -46.98 19.77 -9.89
CA ASN A 197 -45.69 19.43 -10.49
C ASN A 197 -45.57 17.92 -10.79
N ILE A 198 -45.86 17.06 -9.80
CA ILE A 198 -45.83 15.60 -9.95
C ILE A 198 -46.80 15.18 -11.06
N ARG A 199 -48.06 15.63 -11.03
CA ARG A 199 -49.05 15.33 -12.08
C ARG A 199 -48.60 15.78 -13.46
N LYS A 200 -48.00 16.97 -13.58
CA LYS A 200 -47.47 17.49 -14.85
C LYS A 200 -46.35 16.60 -15.40
N LYS A 201 -45.38 16.23 -14.56
CA LYS A 201 -44.23 15.40 -14.96
C LYS A 201 -44.64 13.97 -15.30
N LEU A 202 -45.50 13.35 -14.50
CA LEU A 202 -46.05 12.02 -14.79
C LEU A 202 -46.88 12.03 -16.06
N LYS A 203 -47.71 13.06 -16.30
CA LYS A 203 -48.45 13.18 -17.56
C LYS A 203 -47.50 13.26 -18.76
N ARG A 204 -46.41 14.04 -18.67
CA ARG A 204 -45.40 14.14 -19.73
C ARG A 204 -44.71 12.80 -19.98
N PHE A 205 -44.34 12.09 -18.92
CA PHE A 205 -43.78 10.73 -19.01
C PHE A 205 -44.74 9.79 -19.75
N LEU A 206 -46.02 9.74 -19.35
CA LEU A 206 -47.03 8.89 -20.01
C LEU A 206 -47.23 9.27 -21.49
N GLN A 207 -47.20 10.56 -21.84
CA GLN A 207 -47.30 11.01 -23.23
C GLN A 207 -46.10 10.61 -24.10
N GLN A 208 -44.95 10.35 -23.50
CA GLN A 208 -43.74 9.91 -24.18
C GLN A 208 -43.61 8.38 -24.20
N SER A 209 -44.58 7.62 -23.69
CA SER A 209 -44.46 6.15 -23.61
C SER A 209 -44.75 5.40 -24.91
N ASP A 210 -45.47 6.03 -25.85
CA ASP A 210 -45.88 5.42 -27.12
C ASP A 210 -44.98 5.91 -28.28
N GLY A 211 -43.82 5.26 -28.49
CA GLY A 211 -42.92 5.51 -29.62
C GLY A 211 -41.56 4.77 -29.52
N PRO A 212 -40.78 4.66 -30.63
CA PRO A 212 -39.46 4.01 -30.63
C PRO A 212 -38.44 4.71 -29.71
N ASP A 213 -38.55 6.04 -29.59
CA ASP A 213 -37.77 6.89 -28.68
C ASP A 213 -38.54 7.19 -27.39
N GLY A 214 -39.48 6.31 -27.02
CA GLY A 214 -40.34 6.52 -25.88
C GLY A 214 -39.65 6.28 -24.53
N CYS A 215 -40.16 6.89 -23.47
CA CYS A 215 -39.72 6.61 -22.11
C CYS A 215 -40.60 5.56 -21.45
N TYR A 216 -39.99 4.53 -20.86
CA TYR A 216 -40.69 3.48 -20.12
C TYR A 216 -39.88 3.01 -18.91
N ILE A 217 -40.56 2.37 -17.97
CA ILE A 217 -39.92 1.76 -16.80
C ILE A 217 -39.99 0.24 -16.94
N ALA A 218 -38.86 -0.41 -16.71
CA ALA A 218 -38.79 -1.86 -16.63
C ALA A 218 -38.09 -2.28 -15.34
N SER A 219 -38.63 -3.30 -14.69
CA SER A 219 -38.13 -3.81 -13.41
C SER A 219 -37.25 -5.04 -13.60
N ALA A 220 -36.33 -5.24 -12.66
CA ALA A 220 -35.45 -6.40 -12.65
C ALA A 220 -36.22 -7.73 -12.55
N ASN A 221 -35.74 -8.75 -13.24
CA ASN A 221 -36.17 -10.14 -13.21
C ASN A 221 -34.94 -11.06 -13.43
N GLU A 222 -35.12 -12.38 -13.34
CA GLU A 222 -34.00 -13.32 -13.45
C GLU A 222 -33.20 -13.20 -14.75
N ALA A 223 -33.83 -12.79 -15.86
CA ALA A 223 -33.16 -12.68 -17.15
C ALA A 223 -32.30 -11.40 -17.29
N ASN A 224 -32.55 -10.36 -16.49
CA ASN A 224 -31.91 -9.04 -16.68
C ASN A 224 -31.26 -8.45 -15.42
N ILE A 225 -31.36 -9.10 -14.26
CA ILE A 225 -30.86 -8.57 -12.98
C ILE A 225 -29.38 -8.19 -13.02
N GLU A 226 -28.51 -9.01 -13.59
CA GLU A 226 -27.08 -8.70 -13.67
C GLU A 226 -26.82 -7.41 -14.46
N ARG A 227 -27.48 -7.27 -15.62
CA ARG A 227 -27.41 -6.05 -16.44
C ARG A 227 -27.95 -4.83 -15.69
N TYR A 228 -29.00 -5.00 -14.88
CA TYR A 228 -29.62 -3.88 -14.16
C TYR A 228 -28.78 -3.43 -12.97
N LEU A 229 -28.09 -4.36 -12.31
CA LEU A 229 -27.07 -4.05 -11.31
C LEU A 229 -25.88 -3.32 -11.95
N ASP A 230 -25.42 -3.76 -13.13
CA ASP A 230 -24.37 -3.05 -13.88
C ASP A 230 -24.76 -1.61 -14.21
N ILE A 231 -26.00 -1.38 -14.66
CA ILE A 231 -26.51 -0.04 -14.96
C ILE A 231 -26.53 0.84 -13.72
N LEU A 232 -27.14 0.35 -12.63
CA LEU A 232 -27.27 1.11 -11.38
C LEU A 232 -25.90 1.48 -10.80
N LEU A 233 -25.01 0.49 -10.66
CA LEU A 233 -23.69 0.67 -10.06
C LEU A 233 -22.75 1.44 -10.98
N GLY A 234 -22.85 1.25 -12.29
CA GLY A 234 -22.09 2.02 -13.27
C GLY A 234 -22.47 3.50 -13.28
N PHE A 235 -23.77 3.82 -13.19
CA PHE A 235 -24.19 5.21 -12.95
C PHE A 235 -23.64 5.72 -11.63
N TRP A 236 -23.85 4.99 -10.53
CA TRP A 236 -23.40 5.45 -9.22
C TRP A 236 -21.89 5.73 -9.18
N GLN A 237 -21.06 4.84 -9.76
CA GLN A 237 -19.62 5.08 -9.88
C GLN A 237 -19.33 6.34 -10.69
N ALA A 238 -19.95 6.50 -11.87
CA ALA A 238 -19.75 7.69 -12.70
C ALA A 238 -20.15 9.01 -11.98
N ASN A 239 -21.25 8.99 -11.21
CA ASN A 239 -21.71 10.16 -10.44
C ASN A 239 -20.77 10.55 -9.29
N TRP A 240 -19.99 9.60 -8.74
CA TRP A 240 -19.25 9.80 -7.48
C TRP A 240 -17.73 9.61 -7.57
N GLU A 241 -17.18 9.02 -8.64
CA GLU A 241 -15.77 8.70 -8.77
C GLU A 241 -14.86 9.93 -8.63
N SER A 242 -15.22 11.05 -9.24
CA SER A 242 -14.43 12.29 -9.15
C SER A 242 -14.35 12.87 -7.74
N ARG A 243 -15.30 12.51 -6.87
CA ARG A 243 -15.39 13.00 -5.48
C ARG A 243 -14.81 12.01 -4.49
N LYS A 244 -15.16 10.73 -4.62
CA LYS A 244 -14.85 9.67 -3.65
C LYS A 244 -13.65 8.82 -4.05
N GLY A 245 -13.15 8.95 -5.27
CA GLY A 245 -12.02 8.21 -5.83
C GLY A 245 -12.40 6.82 -6.34
N ALA A 246 -11.75 6.41 -7.43
CA ALA A 246 -12.06 5.18 -8.16
C ALA A 246 -11.97 3.91 -7.28
N LYS A 247 -10.91 3.78 -6.47
CA LYS A 247 -10.70 2.60 -5.62
C LYS A 247 -11.81 2.41 -4.60
N HIS A 248 -12.22 3.49 -3.92
CA HIS A 248 -13.29 3.45 -2.94
C HIS A 248 -14.63 3.12 -3.60
N CYS A 249 -14.95 3.77 -4.73
CA CYS A 249 -16.19 3.53 -5.47
C CYS A 249 -16.28 2.08 -5.98
N SER A 250 -15.17 1.50 -6.44
CA SER A 250 -15.12 0.09 -6.85
C SER A 250 -15.45 -0.83 -5.68
N MET A 251 -14.79 -0.65 -4.54
CA MET A 251 -15.00 -1.47 -3.34
C MET A 251 -16.46 -1.41 -2.83
N VAL A 252 -17.06 -0.22 -2.82
CA VAL A 252 -18.47 -0.04 -2.42
C VAL A 252 -19.40 -0.71 -3.42
N ALA A 253 -19.20 -0.49 -4.73
CA ALA A 253 -20.03 -1.09 -5.76
C ALA A 253 -19.98 -2.63 -5.73
N ASP A 254 -18.81 -3.23 -5.51
CA ASP A 254 -18.66 -4.68 -5.40
C ASP A 254 -19.44 -5.25 -4.21
N SER A 255 -19.44 -4.52 -3.09
CA SER A 255 -20.15 -4.92 -1.88
C SER A 255 -21.66 -4.78 -2.05
N TRP A 256 -22.12 -3.68 -2.64
CA TRP A 256 -23.53 -3.48 -2.97
C TRP A 256 -24.04 -4.44 -4.02
N ARG A 257 -23.24 -4.79 -5.05
CA ARG A 257 -23.62 -5.81 -6.03
C ARG A 257 -24.00 -7.12 -5.36
N PHE A 258 -23.15 -7.58 -4.44
CA PHE A 258 -23.38 -8.81 -3.69
C PHE A 258 -24.67 -8.73 -2.87
N LEU A 259 -24.86 -7.67 -2.09
CA LEU A 259 -26.03 -7.51 -1.21
C LEU A 259 -27.32 -7.36 -2.01
N LEU A 260 -27.33 -6.54 -3.07
CA LEU A 260 -28.49 -6.34 -3.94
C LEU A 260 -28.89 -7.65 -4.63
N ARG A 261 -27.91 -8.40 -5.18
CA ARG A 261 -28.20 -9.72 -5.79
C ARG A 261 -28.72 -10.71 -4.75
N HIS A 262 -28.16 -10.71 -3.54
CA HIS A 262 -28.66 -11.52 -2.44
C HIS A 262 -30.12 -11.19 -2.09
N CYS A 263 -30.45 -9.92 -1.88
CA CYS A 263 -31.82 -9.48 -1.62
C CYS A 263 -32.78 -9.82 -2.77
N PHE A 264 -32.31 -9.72 -4.03
CA PHE A 264 -33.12 -10.12 -5.19
C PHE A 264 -33.47 -11.61 -5.16
N ASN A 265 -32.50 -12.49 -4.86
CA ASN A 265 -32.72 -13.94 -4.75
C ASN A 265 -33.73 -14.31 -3.66
N HIS A 266 -33.92 -13.43 -2.68
CA HIS A 266 -34.86 -13.58 -1.58
C HIS A 266 -36.16 -12.78 -1.78
N HIS A 267 -36.40 -12.23 -2.98
CA HIS A 267 -37.57 -11.42 -3.31
C HIS A 267 -37.73 -10.15 -2.45
N CYS A 268 -36.61 -9.62 -1.97
CA CYS A 268 -36.53 -8.41 -1.15
C CYS A 268 -35.94 -7.21 -1.90
N LEU A 269 -35.75 -7.29 -3.23
CA LEU A 269 -35.28 -6.18 -4.06
C LEU A 269 -36.35 -5.78 -5.09
N TYR A 270 -36.67 -4.49 -5.14
CA TYR A 270 -37.37 -3.85 -6.25
C TYR A 270 -36.43 -2.88 -6.96
N LEU A 271 -36.05 -3.20 -8.20
CA LEU A 271 -35.11 -2.41 -9.00
C LEU A 271 -35.74 -1.99 -10.34
N PRO A 272 -36.45 -0.85 -10.39
CA PRO A 272 -36.88 -0.21 -11.62
C PRO A 272 -35.75 0.58 -12.30
N ILE A 273 -35.69 0.45 -13.63
CA ILE A 273 -34.85 1.26 -14.52
C ILE A 273 -35.75 2.10 -15.42
N LEU A 274 -35.47 3.39 -15.53
CA LEU A 274 -36.06 4.28 -16.52
C LEU A 274 -35.25 4.22 -17.81
N TRP A 275 -35.92 3.96 -18.92
CA TRP A 275 -35.36 3.87 -20.26
C TRP A 275 -35.85 5.03 -21.13
N HIS A 276 -35.05 5.42 -22.11
CA HIS A 276 -35.40 6.28 -23.23
C HIS A 276 -34.94 5.58 -24.51
N GLY A 277 -35.89 4.97 -25.24
CA GLY A 277 -35.55 3.94 -26.23
C GLY A 277 -34.72 2.82 -25.58
N ASP A 278 -33.59 2.46 -26.20
CA ASP A 278 -32.65 1.44 -25.68
C ASP A 278 -31.62 1.99 -24.67
N ARG A 279 -31.68 3.29 -24.33
CA ARG A 279 -30.74 3.93 -23.40
C ARG A 279 -31.31 3.92 -21.98
N PRO A 280 -30.62 3.32 -20.99
CA PRO A 280 -30.98 3.51 -19.59
C PRO A 280 -30.64 4.95 -19.18
N VAL A 281 -31.50 5.59 -18.39
CA VAL A 281 -31.30 7.00 -17.99
C VAL A 281 -31.44 7.22 -16.47
N GLY A 282 -31.94 6.23 -15.74
CA GLY A 282 -31.94 6.26 -14.27
C GLY A 282 -32.35 4.94 -13.66
N ALA A 283 -31.90 4.70 -12.43
CA ALA A 283 -32.12 3.48 -11.68
C ALA A 283 -32.29 3.80 -10.19
N ILE A 284 -33.18 3.09 -9.50
CA ILE A 284 -33.29 3.13 -8.04
C ILE A 284 -33.48 1.71 -7.51
N ALA A 285 -32.61 1.26 -6.62
CA ALA A 285 -32.81 0.02 -5.87
C ALA A 285 -33.61 0.31 -4.60
N HIS A 286 -34.64 -0.52 -4.36
CA HIS A 286 -35.44 -0.46 -3.16
C HIS A 286 -35.44 -1.81 -2.44
N PHE A 287 -35.36 -1.78 -1.11
CA PHE A 287 -35.60 -2.96 -0.29
C PHE A 287 -37.07 -3.08 0.06
N ILE A 288 -37.56 -4.32 0.00
CA ILE A 288 -38.95 -4.67 0.32
C ILE A 288 -38.97 -5.29 1.71
N ASP A 289 -39.67 -4.64 2.64
CA ASP A 289 -39.95 -5.17 3.96
C ASP A 289 -41.44 -5.47 4.10
N ARG A 290 -41.80 -6.75 4.02
CA ARG A 290 -43.20 -7.18 4.05
C ARG A 290 -43.75 -7.24 5.47
N SER A 291 -42.91 -7.52 6.46
CA SER A 291 -43.32 -7.64 7.86
C SER A 291 -43.77 -6.29 8.40
N HIS A 292 -43.00 -5.25 8.10
CA HIS A 292 -43.28 -3.87 8.55
C HIS A 292 -43.97 -3.02 7.48
N GLN A 293 -44.31 -3.63 6.34
CA GLN A 293 -45.03 -2.98 5.24
C GLN A 293 -44.32 -1.69 4.78
N SER A 294 -43.00 -1.72 4.66
CA SER A 294 -42.19 -0.59 4.19
C SER A 294 -41.45 -0.90 2.88
N LEU A 295 -41.25 0.14 2.07
CA LEU A 295 -40.40 0.12 0.88
C LEU A 295 -39.29 1.15 1.07
N LEU A 296 -38.04 0.70 1.12
CA LEU A 296 -36.89 1.53 1.48
C LEU A 296 -36.08 1.89 0.23
N SER A 297 -35.91 3.16 -0.07
CA SER A 297 -35.14 3.66 -1.22
C SER A 297 -33.64 3.70 -0.89
N PHE A 298 -32.91 2.67 -1.29
CA PHE A 298 -31.51 2.48 -0.90
C PHE A 298 -30.51 3.30 -1.71
N VAL A 299 -30.37 2.99 -3.00
CA VAL A 299 -29.41 3.68 -3.87
C VAL A 299 -30.12 4.14 -5.13
N SER A 300 -29.89 5.41 -5.49
CA SER A 300 -30.37 6.01 -6.73
C SER A 300 -29.19 6.53 -7.54
N ALA A 301 -29.24 6.36 -8.86
CA ALA A 301 -28.24 6.86 -9.78
C ALA A 301 -28.85 7.15 -11.15
N ARG A 302 -28.22 8.04 -11.93
CA ARG A 302 -28.76 8.50 -13.21
C ARG A 302 -27.67 8.88 -14.19
N ASP A 303 -28.04 8.85 -15.46
CA ASP A 303 -27.27 9.48 -16.52
C ASP A 303 -27.41 11.02 -16.42
N GLU A 304 -26.34 11.70 -16.01
CA GLU A 304 -26.35 13.16 -15.82
C GLU A 304 -26.48 13.95 -17.12
N THR A 305 -26.23 13.30 -18.27
CA THR A 305 -26.37 13.94 -19.58
C THR A 305 -27.82 13.93 -20.09
N PHE A 306 -28.70 13.15 -19.46
CA PHE A 306 -30.12 13.09 -19.82
C PHE A 306 -30.93 14.19 -19.12
N THR A 307 -31.55 15.08 -19.89
CA THR A 307 -32.23 16.29 -19.37
C THR A 307 -33.71 16.40 -19.74
N ASP A 308 -34.24 15.49 -20.58
CA ASP A 308 -35.61 15.59 -21.11
C ASP A 308 -36.68 15.38 -20.05
N LEU A 309 -36.45 14.44 -19.14
CA LEU A 309 -37.28 14.15 -17.98
C LEU A 309 -36.42 14.21 -16.71
N SER A 310 -37.07 14.04 -15.56
CA SER A 310 -36.40 13.97 -14.26
C SER A 310 -36.43 12.52 -13.78
N PRO A 311 -35.36 11.72 -14.03
CA PRO A 311 -35.37 10.29 -13.72
C PRO A 311 -35.72 9.99 -12.27
N GLY A 312 -35.07 10.67 -11.32
CA GLY A 312 -35.35 10.51 -9.89
C GLY A 312 -36.81 10.81 -9.55
N LEU A 313 -37.39 11.89 -10.08
CA LEU A 313 -38.78 12.22 -9.77
C LEU A 313 -39.76 11.15 -10.28
N ILE A 314 -39.54 10.67 -11.50
CA ILE A 314 -40.38 9.64 -12.11
C ILE A 314 -40.25 8.32 -11.35
N LEU A 315 -39.02 7.87 -11.11
CA LEU A 315 -38.75 6.59 -10.45
C LEU A 315 -39.27 6.57 -9.01
N HIS A 316 -39.08 7.64 -8.21
CA HIS A 316 -39.67 7.73 -6.87
C HIS A 316 -41.20 7.78 -6.92
N SER A 317 -41.80 8.56 -7.85
CA SER A 317 -43.27 8.63 -7.96
C SER A 317 -43.88 7.27 -8.30
N GLU A 318 -43.27 6.53 -9.23
CA GLU A 318 -43.73 5.20 -9.61
C GLU A 318 -43.43 4.15 -8.52
N ALA A 319 -42.33 4.29 -7.78
CA ALA A 319 -42.06 3.44 -6.62
C ALA A 319 -43.04 3.68 -5.46
N ILE A 320 -43.42 4.92 -5.18
CA ILE A 320 -44.46 5.27 -4.20
C ILE A 320 -45.82 4.71 -4.64
N ARG A 321 -46.15 4.85 -5.93
CA ARG A 321 -47.37 4.27 -6.50
C ARG A 321 -47.39 2.74 -6.38
N TYR A 322 -46.28 2.10 -6.72
CA TYR A 322 -46.08 0.65 -6.52
C TYR A 322 -46.25 0.26 -5.05
N ALA A 323 -45.68 1.04 -4.13
CA ALA A 323 -45.78 0.80 -2.69
C ALA A 323 -47.25 0.79 -2.23
N ILE A 324 -48.00 1.83 -2.59
CA ILE A 324 -49.44 1.95 -2.27
C ILE A 324 -50.24 0.79 -2.87
N GLN A 325 -50.01 0.46 -4.15
CA GLN A 325 -50.72 -0.62 -4.85
C GLN A 325 -50.48 -2.00 -4.23
N ASN A 326 -49.33 -2.19 -3.57
CA ASN A 326 -48.96 -3.44 -2.92
C ASN A 326 -49.21 -3.40 -1.39
N GLY A 327 -49.91 -2.39 -0.88
CA GLY A 327 -50.32 -2.32 0.52
C GLY A 327 -49.22 -1.93 1.50
N PHE A 328 -48.10 -1.39 1.02
CA PHE A 328 -47.07 -0.81 1.88
C PHE A 328 -47.59 0.48 2.54
N ARG A 329 -47.22 0.70 3.80
CA ARG A 329 -47.63 1.84 4.64
C ARG A 329 -46.55 2.89 4.79
N VAL A 330 -45.31 2.58 4.45
CA VAL A 330 -44.19 3.51 4.57
C VAL A 330 -43.32 3.45 3.31
N TYR A 331 -42.96 4.62 2.80
CA TYR A 331 -41.88 4.78 1.83
C TYR A 331 -40.72 5.50 2.51
N ASP A 332 -39.62 4.81 2.75
CA ASP A 332 -38.47 5.33 3.50
C ASP A 332 -37.39 5.81 2.53
N PHE A 333 -36.93 7.07 2.67
CA PHE A 333 -35.84 7.61 1.86
C PHE A 333 -34.46 7.41 2.49
N LEU A 334 -34.39 6.73 3.64
CA LEU A 334 -33.17 6.49 4.38
C LEU A 334 -32.47 7.78 4.83
N MET A 335 -31.21 7.70 5.21
CA MET A 335 -30.43 8.85 5.70
C MET A 335 -30.28 9.97 4.65
N GLY A 336 -30.18 11.21 5.12
CA GLY A 336 -29.93 12.41 4.34
C GLY A 336 -31.19 13.25 4.07
N ASN A 337 -31.07 14.57 4.24
CA ASN A 337 -32.16 15.54 4.06
C ASN A 337 -32.14 16.24 2.68
N GLU A 338 -31.85 15.52 1.60
CA GLU A 338 -31.82 16.12 0.27
C GLU A 338 -33.16 16.77 -0.09
N ALA A 339 -33.11 18.02 -0.56
CA ALA A 339 -34.30 18.86 -0.78
C ALA A 339 -35.39 18.21 -1.66
N TYR A 340 -35.01 17.31 -2.57
CA TYR A 340 -35.97 16.63 -3.44
C TYR A 340 -36.85 15.61 -2.69
N LYS A 341 -36.38 15.02 -1.57
CA LYS A 341 -37.15 14.04 -0.78
C LYS A 341 -38.44 14.67 -0.24
N TYR A 342 -38.36 15.92 0.22
CA TYR A 342 -39.51 16.71 0.70
C TYR A 342 -40.50 17.08 -0.39
N SER A 343 -40.09 17.05 -1.67
CA SER A 343 -41.03 17.22 -2.78
C SER A 343 -42.02 16.05 -2.93
N PHE A 344 -41.88 15.00 -2.11
CA PHE A 344 -42.83 13.90 -2.01
C PHE A 344 -43.65 13.91 -0.71
N GLY A 345 -43.58 15.01 0.07
CA GLY A 345 -44.29 15.12 1.35
C GLY A 345 -43.64 14.34 2.49
N ALA A 346 -42.31 14.17 2.43
CA ALA A 346 -41.57 13.45 3.46
C ALA A 346 -41.65 14.16 4.83
N GLN A 347 -41.80 13.35 5.88
CA GLN A 347 -41.61 13.68 7.29
C GLN A 347 -40.22 13.21 7.72
N GLU A 348 -39.79 13.58 8.92
CA GLU A 348 -38.44 13.30 9.42
C GLU A 348 -38.48 12.46 10.69
N HIS A 349 -37.53 11.54 10.80
CA HIS A 349 -37.05 11.02 12.07
C HIS A 349 -35.56 11.34 12.21
N TYR A 350 -35.10 11.43 13.46
CA TYR A 350 -33.72 11.78 13.78
C TYR A 350 -33.00 10.58 14.37
N ILE A 351 -31.73 10.43 14.00
CA ILE A 351 -30.83 9.42 14.53
C ILE A 351 -29.65 10.06 15.24
N THR A 352 -29.02 9.29 16.13
CA THR A 352 -27.85 9.71 16.88
C THR A 352 -26.84 8.57 16.97
N THR A 353 -25.56 8.91 17.12
CA THR A 353 -24.53 7.93 17.50
C THR A 353 -24.19 8.16 18.95
N VAL A 354 -24.22 7.09 19.74
CA VAL A 354 -23.75 7.10 21.11
C VAL A 354 -22.51 6.23 21.23
N VAL A 355 -21.44 6.81 21.77
CA VAL A 355 -20.18 6.11 22.03
C VAL A 355 -20.02 5.88 23.51
N ILE A 356 -19.88 4.61 23.87
CA ILE A 356 -19.67 4.17 25.24
C ILE A 356 -18.20 3.80 25.37
N HIS A 357 -17.48 4.54 26.21
CA HIS A 357 -16.09 4.26 26.55
C HIS A 357 -16.02 3.59 27.92
N ARG A 358 -15.23 2.53 28.07
CA ARG A 358 -14.91 2.01 29.41
C ARG A 358 -13.92 2.92 30.14
N LYS A 359 -14.19 3.23 31.40
CA LYS A 359 -13.37 4.12 32.23
C LYS A 359 -12.09 3.45 32.74
N ASP A 360 -12.16 2.15 32.98
CA ASP A 360 -11.06 1.36 33.57
C ASP A 360 -9.84 1.23 32.62
N TRP A 361 -9.93 1.78 31.41
CA TRP A 361 -9.05 1.53 30.27
C TRP A 361 -8.17 2.72 29.87
N ILE A 362 -8.21 3.81 30.65
CA ILE A 362 -7.30 4.97 30.50
C ILE A 362 -5.87 4.64 31.00
N HIS A 363 -5.61 3.40 31.44
CA HIS A 363 -4.31 2.98 31.98
C HIS A 363 -3.79 1.70 31.31
N GLN A 364 -2.64 1.85 30.63
CA GLN A 364 -1.57 0.93 30.19
C GLN A 364 -1.82 -0.54 29.78
N ASP A 365 -2.85 -1.24 30.24
CA ASP A 365 -3.05 -2.69 30.01
C ASP A 365 -4.29 -2.98 29.12
N ILE A 366 -4.29 -2.48 27.88
CA ILE A 366 -5.41 -2.70 26.94
C ILE A 366 -5.44 -4.18 26.51
N ILE A 367 -6.51 -4.88 26.90
CA ILE A 367 -6.83 -6.23 26.45
C ILE A 367 -7.72 -6.19 25.20
N LEU A 368 -7.18 -6.67 24.08
CA LEU A 368 -7.88 -6.78 22.82
C LEU A 368 -8.88 -7.94 22.84
N ASN A 369 -9.96 -7.77 22.08
CA ASN A 369 -10.89 -8.84 21.79
C ASN A 369 -10.17 -9.97 21.01
N PRO A 370 -10.28 -11.23 21.44
CA PRO A 370 -9.64 -12.35 20.75
C PRO A 370 -10.01 -12.44 19.26
N ARG A 371 -11.23 -12.05 18.89
CA ARG A 371 -11.70 -12.06 17.49
C ARG A 371 -10.97 -11.04 16.61
N SER A 372 -10.42 -9.99 17.21
CA SER A 372 -9.77 -8.88 16.49
C SER A 372 -8.25 -9.03 16.41
N ILE A 373 -7.66 -10.07 17.00
CA ILE A 373 -6.21 -10.30 17.01
C ILE A 373 -5.61 -10.45 15.60
N PRO A 374 -6.24 -11.14 14.63
CA PRO A 374 -5.69 -11.23 13.28
C PRO A 374 -5.51 -9.85 12.60
N GLU A 375 -6.48 -8.96 12.78
CA GLU A 375 -6.40 -7.58 12.29
C GLU A 375 -5.31 -6.78 13.04
N ALA A 376 -5.23 -6.93 14.37
CA ALA A 376 -4.18 -6.31 15.19
C ALA A 376 -2.75 -6.70 14.74
N ILE A 377 -2.52 -7.98 14.43
CA ILE A 377 -1.23 -8.46 13.91
C ILE A 377 -0.90 -7.78 12.59
N THR A 378 -1.88 -7.70 11.67
CA THR A 378 -1.68 -7.04 10.37
C THR A 378 -1.25 -5.58 10.54
N ILE A 379 -1.85 -4.85 11.49
CA ILE A 379 -1.47 -3.47 11.80
C ILE A 379 -0.03 -3.42 12.35
N ALA A 380 0.30 -4.27 13.32
CA ALA A 380 1.65 -4.30 13.93
C ALA A 380 2.75 -4.66 12.90
N GLU A 381 2.45 -5.55 11.95
CA GLU A 381 3.36 -5.92 10.86
C GLU A 381 3.63 -4.78 9.88
N ILE A 382 2.66 -3.88 9.65
CA ILE A 382 2.85 -2.69 8.82
C ILE A 382 3.92 -1.78 9.46
N TYR A 383 3.78 -1.46 10.76
CA TYR A 383 4.79 -0.67 11.48
C TYR A 383 6.16 -1.35 11.47
N HIS A 384 6.21 -2.67 11.63
CA HIS A 384 7.47 -3.41 11.57
C HIS A 384 8.13 -3.29 10.18
N ARG A 385 7.36 -3.47 9.10
CA ARG A 385 7.85 -3.37 7.71
C ARG A 385 8.31 -1.96 7.36
N GLU A 386 7.62 -0.95 7.87
CA GLU A 386 7.97 0.47 7.71
C GLU A 386 9.09 0.92 8.64
N ASN A 387 9.69 -0.01 9.39
CA ASN A 387 10.82 0.22 10.28
C ASN A 387 10.52 1.10 11.51
N HIS A 388 9.25 1.26 11.87
CA HIS A 388 8.79 1.92 13.09
C HIS A 388 8.79 0.92 14.26
N LEU A 389 9.98 0.53 14.72
CA LEU A 389 10.16 -0.58 15.67
C LEU A 389 9.51 -0.37 17.04
N ASP A 390 9.58 0.83 17.61
CA ASP A 390 8.98 1.12 18.92
C ASP A 390 7.45 0.97 18.89
N GLU A 391 6.84 1.50 17.83
CA GLU A 391 5.40 1.38 17.59
C GLU A 391 4.99 -0.07 17.31
N ALA A 392 5.81 -0.84 16.59
CA ALA A 392 5.56 -2.26 16.38
C ALA A 392 5.62 -3.06 17.69
N LYS A 393 6.65 -2.83 18.52
CA LYS A 393 6.82 -3.48 19.84
C LYS A 393 5.62 -3.22 20.75
N LYS A 394 5.19 -1.96 20.87
CA LYS A 394 4.02 -1.58 21.67
C LYS A 394 2.78 -2.39 21.28
N ARG A 395 2.52 -2.52 19.99
CA ARG A 395 1.35 -3.24 19.46
C ARG A 395 1.47 -4.75 19.64
N TYR A 396 2.66 -5.32 19.41
CA TYR A 396 2.93 -6.72 19.70
C TYR A 396 2.75 -7.04 21.18
N GLN A 397 3.18 -6.17 22.09
CA GLN A 397 2.97 -6.33 23.52
C GLN A 397 1.49 -6.31 23.90
N GLN A 398 0.68 -5.42 23.31
CA GLN A 398 -0.77 -5.40 23.51
C GLN A 398 -1.45 -6.68 23.01
N ILE A 399 -0.99 -7.22 21.87
CA ILE A 399 -1.46 -8.50 21.37
C ILE A 399 -1.10 -9.63 22.35
N LEU A 400 0.14 -9.69 22.85
CA LEU A 400 0.56 -10.71 23.81
C LEU A 400 -0.10 -10.57 25.18
N ALA A 401 -0.49 -9.36 25.61
CA ALA A 401 -1.29 -9.18 26.81
C ALA A 401 -2.67 -9.87 26.68
N SER A 402 -3.17 -9.98 25.44
CA SER A 402 -4.47 -10.59 25.13
C SER A 402 -4.35 -12.09 24.78
N GLN A 403 -3.28 -12.47 24.07
CA GLN A 403 -2.95 -13.84 23.68
C GLN A 403 -1.45 -14.10 23.90
N PRO A 404 -1.04 -14.49 25.12
CA PRO A 404 0.38 -14.62 25.49
C PRO A 404 1.20 -15.61 24.68
N GLU A 405 0.54 -16.59 24.05
CA GLU A 405 1.16 -17.67 23.29
C GLU A 405 1.05 -17.47 21.77
N GLN A 406 0.76 -16.24 21.30
CA GLN A 406 0.53 -15.99 19.88
C GLN A 406 1.82 -16.15 19.03
N PRO A 407 1.97 -17.21 18.21
CA PRO A 407 3.27 -17.60 17.66
C PRO A 407 3.91 -16.56 16.73
N ALA A 408 3.10 -15.95 15.86
CA ALA A 408 3.57 -14.95 14.89
C ALA A 408 4.13 -13.70 15.60
N VAL A 409 3.53 -13.33 16.73
CA VAL A 409 3.92 -12.15 17.50
C VAL A 409 5.17 -12.42 18.33
N LEU A 410 5.25 -13.58 18.99
CA LEU A 410 6.47 -14.01 19.70
C LEU A 410 7.68 -14.00 18.78
N TYR A 411 7.54 -14.55 17.56
CA TYR A 411 8.62 -14.55 16.57
C TYR A 411 8.98 -13.13 16.11
N SER A 412 7.99 -12.31 15.76
CA SER A 412 8.22 -10.94 15.28
C SER A 412 8.87 -10.06 16.34
N LEU A 413 8.44 -10.18 17.59
CA LEU A 413 9.03 -9.45 18.71
C LEU A 413 10.47 -9.93 18.98
N ALA A 414 10.74 -11.24 18.92
CA ALA A 414 12.10 -11.77 19.06
C ALA A 414 13.07 -11.23 18.01
N VAL A 415 12.62 -11.10 16.75
CA VAL A 415 13.42 -10.51 15.66
C VAL A 415 13.75 -9.04 15.96
N ILE A 416 12.78 -8.27 16.48
CA ILE A 416 13.02 -6.87 16.89
C ILE A 416 14.02 -6.80 18.05
N MET A 417 13.82 -7.60 19.10
CA MET A 417 14.73 -7.65 20.26
C MET A 417 16.17 -8.00 19.83
N GLN A 418 16.33 -8.98 18.93
CA GLN A 418 17.62 -9.37 18.39
C GLN A 418 18.29 -8.22 17.64
N ARG A 419 17.54 -7.48 16.83
CA ARG A 419 18.05 -6.34 16.07
C ARG A 419 18.46 -5.16 16.97
N GLU A 420 17.77 -4.96 18.07
CA GLU A 420 18.09 -3.95 19.09
C GLU A 420 19.25 -4.36 20.00
N GLY A 421 19.69 -5.62 19.93
CA GLY A 421 20.76 -6.18 20.76
C GLY A 421 20.30 -6.67 22.13
N ASP A 422 18.99 -6.69 22.42
CA ASP A 422 18.44 -7.33 23.61
C ASP A 422 18.33 -8.85 23.39
N TYR A 423 19.49 -9.49 23.37
CA TYR A 423 19.59 -10.93 23.16
C TYR A 423 18.90 -11.76 24.26
N PRO A 424 18.94 -11.40 25.55
CA PRO A 424 18.19 -12.12 26.58
C PRO A 424 16.68 -12.13 26.34
N ALA A 425 16.08 -10.99 25.96
CA ALA A 425 14.65 -10.92 25.64
C ALA A 425 14.31 -11.73 24.39
N ALA A 426 15.13 -11.63 23.34
CA ALA A 426 14.97 -12.43 22.13
C ALA A 426 15.02 -13.95 22.42
N GLU A 427 15.98 -14.38 23.23
CA GLU A 427 16.14 -15.79 23.63
C GLU A 427 14.92 -16.30 24.40
N ALA A 428 14.41 -15.51 25.35
CA ALA A 428 13.23 -15.88 26.13
C ALA A 428 12.00 -16.08 25.23
N LEU A 429 11.75 -15.16 24.29
CA LEU A 429 10.64 -15.24 23.34
C LEU A 429 10.77 -16.45 22.39
N LEU A 430 11.96 -16.71 21.87
CA LEU A 430 12.21 -17.87 21.01
C LEU A 430 12.04 -19.20 21.77
N LYS A 431 12.48 -19.28 23.02
CA LYS A 431 12.29 -20.48 23.87
C LYS A 431 10.81 -20.70 24.19
N GLN A 432 10.07 -19.66 24.53
CA GLN A 432 8.62 -19.74 24.73
C GLN A 432 7.94 -20.25 23.45
N LEU A 433 8.35 -19.75 22.29
CA LEU A 433 7.82 -20.23 21.00
C LEU A 433 8.15 -21.70 20.73
N LEU A 434 9.31 -22.20 21.17
CA LEU A 434 9.69 -23.61 21.09
C LEU A 434 8.93 -24.50 22.08
N GLU A 435 8.45 -23.98 23.20
CA GLU A 435 7.53 -24.71 24.09
C GLU A 435 6.19 -24.97 23.39
N ILE A 436 5.71 -24.00 22.59
CA ILE A 436 4.46 -24.10 21.81
C ILE A 436 4.67 -24.92 20.53
N GLN A 437 5.80 -24.73 19.85
CA GLN A 437 6.13 -25.37 18.57
C GLN A 437 7.53 -26.03 18.60
N PRO A 438 7.69 -27.19 19.27
CA PRO A 438 9.00 -27.82 19.51
C PRO A 438 9.75 -28.24 18.25
N THR A 439 9.05 -28.44 17.14
CA THR A 439 9.60 -28.88 15.86
C THR A 439 9.77 -27.74 14.84
N ASN A 440 9.61 -26.47 15.26
CA ASN A 440 9.72 -25.35 14.34
C ASN A 440 11.18 -25.07 13.95
N THR A 441 11.56 -25.54 12.77
CA THR A 441 12.90 -25.39 12.18
C THR A 441 13.39 -23.95 12.16
N ARG A 442 12.54 -22.99 11.80
CA ARG A 442 12.89 -21.57 11.69
C ARG A 442 13.23 -20.95 13.04
N VAL A 443 12.51 -21.36 14.09
CA VAL A 443 12.74 -20.85 15.46
C VAL A 443 14.04 -21.40 16.01
N TRP A 444 14.32 -22.70 15.83
CA TRP A 444 15.62 -23.29 16.15
C TRP A 444 16.77 -22.60 15.37
N PHE A 445 16.60 -22.33 14.08
CA PHE A 445 17.61 -21.63 13.28
C PHE A 445 17.85 -20.19 13.78
N SER A 446 16.78 -19.48 14.13
CA SER A 446 16.87 -18.10 14.66
C SER A 446 17.59 -18.08 16.01
N LEU A 447 17.30 -19.05 16.89
CA LEU A 447 17.99 -19.21 18.17
C LEU A 447 19.48 -19.54 18.00
N GLY A 448 19.83 -20.38 17.01
CA GLY A 448 21.23 -20.66 16.68
C GLY A 448 21.98 -19.43 16.20
N THR A 449 21.33 -18.60 15.37
CA THR A 449 21.87 -17.33 14.88
C THR A 449 22.09 -16.34 16.02
N LEU A 450 21.14 -16.28 16.97
CA LEU A 450 21.23 -15.47 18.17
C LEU A 450 22.44 -15.86 19.04
N TYR A 451 22.66 -17.15 19.28
CA TYR A 451 23.83 -17.62 20.03
C TYR A 451 25.14 -17.35 19.31
N GLN A 452 25.17 -17.47 17.99
CA GLN A 452 26.36 -17.19 17.19
C GLN A 452 26.74 -15.71 17.26
N GLN A 453 25.78 -14.79 17.18
CA GLN A 453 26.01 -13.35 17.34
C GLN A 453 26.57 -12.99 18.72
N GLN A 454 26.22 -13.76 19.75
CA GLN A 454 26.78 -13.62 21.09
C GLN A 454 28.16 -14.28 21.28
N GLY A 455 28.71 -14.92 20.23
CA GLY A 455 29.96 -15.69 20.32
C GLY A 455 29.83 -17.03 21.07
N GLN A 456 28.61 -17.46 21.40
CA GLN A 456 28.33 -18.73 22.08
C GLN A 456 28.32 -19.90 21.07
N LEU A 457 29.46 -20.15 20.45
CA LEU A 457 29.56 -21.05 19.29
C LEU A 457 29.08 -22.48 19.59
N THR A 458 29.35 -23.03 20.78
CA THR A 458 28.93 -24.39 21.14
C THR A 458 27.41 -24.51 21.23
N ALA A 459 26.75 -23.49 21.80
CA ALA A 459 25.30 -23.43 21.87
C ALA A 459 24.70 -23.25 20.48
N ALA A 460 25.28 -22.37 19.65
CA ALA A 460 24.86 -22.17 18.26
C ALA A 460 24.90 -23.48 17.45
N ILE A 461 26.02 -24.21 17.50
CA ILE A 461 26.20 -25.49 16.81
C ILE A 461 25.15 -26.52 17.25
N SER A 462 24.95 -26.68 18.57
CA SER A 462 23.94 -27.60 19.11
C SER A 462 22.54 -27.26 18.61
N THR A 463 22.21 -25.97 18.59
CA THR A 463 20.91 -25.44 18.19
C THR A 463 20.68 -25.58 16.67
N TYR A 464 21.68 -25.32 15.85
CA TYR A 464 21.63 -25.58 14.41
C TYR A 464 21.48 -27.06 14.08
N LYS A 465 22.19 -27.96 14.79
CA LYS A 465 21.98 -29.42 14.66
C LYS A 465 20.56 -29.82 15.04
N GLN A 466 19.95 -29.17 16.03
CA GLN A 466 18.54 -29.38 16.37
C GLN A 466 17.60 -28.87 15.27
N SER A 467 17.87 -27.68 14.73
CA SER A 467 17.13 -27.13 13.60
C SER A 467 17.16 -28.12 12.42
N LEU A 468 18.35 -28.60 12.04
CA LEU A 468 18.52 -29.56 10.95
C LEU A 468 17.78 -30.89 11.17
N ARG A 469 17.76 -31.41 12.41
CA ARG A 469 17.01 -32.64 12.76
C ARG A 469 15.50 -32.52 12.56
N THR A 470 14.98 -31.30 12.61
CA THR A 470 13.54 -31.00 12.44
C THR A 470 13.21 -30.43 11.06
N ALA A 471 14.24 -30.17 10.23
CA ALA A 471 14.08 -29.57 8.92
C ALA A 471 13.44 -30.55 7.92
N PRO A 472 12.40 -30.14 7.16
CA PRO A 472 11.94 -30.91 6.02
C PRO A 472 13.06 -31.05 4.97
N GLU A 473 13.16 -32.21 4.32
CA GLU A 473 14.22 -32.55 3.35
C GLU A 473 14.36 -31.58 2.16
N ALA A 474 13.38 -30.71 1.90
CA ALA A 474 13.40 -29.73 0.81
C ALA A 474 13.17 -28.27 1.27
N ASP A 475 13.39 -27.96 2.56
CA ASP A 475 13.20 -26.60 3.07
C ASP A 475 14.35 -25.66 2.64
N VAL A 476 14.00 -24.47 2.14
CA VAL A 476 14.96 -23.41 1.78
C VAL A 476 15.85 -23.01 2.96
N VAL A 477 15.32 -23.11 4.18
CA VAL A 477 16.08 -22.83 5.42
C VAL A 477 17.22 -23.82 5.63
N THR A 478 17.11 -25.05 5.12
CA THR A 478 18.13 -26.12 5.28
C THR A 478 19.50 -25.69 4.73
N LEU A 479 19.54 -25.01 3.59
CA LEU A 479 20.78 -24.47 3.03
C LEU A 479 21.43 -23.45 3.97
N ALA A 480 20.63 -22.55 4.55
CA ALA A 480 21.11 -21.56 5.51
C ALA A 480 21.59 -22.20 6.82
N ILE A 481 20.95 -23.29 7.26
CA ILE A 481 21.39 -24.07 8.43
C ILE A 481 22.77 -24.68 8.17
N TYR A 482 22.97 -25.39 7.04
CA TYR A 482 24.26 -25.97 6.70
C TYR A 482 25.36 -24.91 6.64
N HIS A 483 25.07 -23.78 6.01
CA HIS A 483 25.96 -22.63 5.94
C HIS A 483 26.38 -22.15 7.34
N ASN A 484 25.42 -21.76 8.18
CA ASN A 484 25.71 -21.15 9.47
C ASN A 484 26.35 -22.14 10.45
N LEU A 485 25.96 -23.42 10.38
CA LEU A 485 26.58 -24.49 11.16
C LEU A 485 28.04 -24.70 10.76
N GLY A 486 28.33 -24.78 9.46
CA GLY A 486 29.70 -24.86 8.95
C GLY A 486 30.53 -23.65 9.37
N TYR A 487 29.95 -22.45 9.31
CA TYR A 487 30.64 -21.22 9.72
C TYR A 487 30.91 -21.18 11.24
N ALA A 488 29.96 -21.60 12.07
CA ALA A 488 30.15 -21.69 13.51
C ALA A 488 31.25 -22.72 13.87
N LEU A 489 31.31 -23.85 13.18
CA LEU A 489 32.36 -24.87 13.35
C LEU A 489 33.73 -24.36 12.91
N GLN A 490 33.80 -23.64 11.79
CA GLN A 490 35.01 -22.95 11.35
C GLN A 490 35.51 -21.96 12.41
N GLN A 491 34.63 -21.17 13.01
CA GLN A 491 34.99 -20.23 14.08
C GLN A 491 35.52 -20.94 15.34
N GLN A 492 35.12 -22.20 15.58
CA GLN A 492 35.69 -23.05 16.64
C GLN A 492 36.99 -23.75 16.24
N GLY A 493 37.40 -23.69 14.96
CA GLY A 493 38.53 -24.44 14.43
C GLY A 493 38.24 -25.91 14.11
N ASN A 494 36.97 -26.34 14.13
CA ASN A 494 36.55 -27.70 13.78
C ASN A 494 36.39 -27.83 12.26
N TRP A 495 37.51 -27.75 11.55
CA TRP A 495 37.53 -27.62 10.09
C TRP A 495 36.97 -28.83 9.34
N ASP A 496 37.23 -30.05 9.80
CA ASP A 496 36.74 -31.25 9.11
C ASP A 496 35.20 -31.33 9.12
N GLU A 497 34.58 -31.10 10.28
CA GLU A 497 33.13 -31.09 10.39
C GLU A 497 32.52 -29.89 9.63
N ALA A 498 33.19 -28.73 9.63
CA ALA A 498 32.77 -27.58 8.83
C ALA A 498 32.73 -27.91 7.33
N ILE A 499 33.77 -28.58 6.82
CA ILE A 499 33.86 -29.01 5.41
C ILE A 499 32.74 -30.01 5.07
N GLU A 500 32.40 -30.94 5.96
CA GLU A 500 31.30 -31.89 5.76
C GLU A 500 29.93 -31.19 5.61
N TYR A 501 29.64 -30.19 6.45
CA TYR A 501 28.39 -29.43 6.34
C TYR A 501 28.37 -28.50 5.12
N TYR A 502 29.50 -27.88 4.75
CA TYR A 502 29.58 -27.14 3.48
C TYR A 502 29.43 -28.06 2.26
N GLN A 503 29.95 -29.28 2.33
CA GLN A 503 29.72 -30.28 1.30
C GLN A 503 28.23 -30.64 1.22
N SER A 504 27.57 -30.83 2.36
CA SER A 504 26.12 -31.07 2.43
C SER A 504 25.32 -29.90 1.83
N ALA A 505 25.73 -28.65 2.10
CA ALA A 505 25.13 -27.46 1.48
C ALA A 505 25.24 -27.48 -0.06
N ARG A 506 26.41 -27.87 -0.58
CA ARG A 506 26.66 -27.98 -2.02
C ARG A 506 25.87 -29.12 -2.66
N GLU A 507 25.75 -30.27 -1.99
CA GLU A 507 24.95 -31.40 -2.47
C GLU A 507 23.45 -31.07 -2.47
N PHE A 508 22.99 -30.32 -1.46
CA PHE A 508 21.61 -29.85 -1.36
C PHE A 508 21.26 -28.83 -2.44
N ALA A 509 22.17 -27.92 -2.78
CA ALA A 509 21.98 -26.91 -3.82
C ALA A 509 23.18 -26.88 -4.80
N PRO A 510 23.23 -27.80 -5.78
CA PRO A 510 24.36 -27.94 -6.71
C PRO A 510 24.64 -26.69 -7.57
N ASP A 511 23.59 -25.92 -7.88
CA ASP A 511 23.68 -24.70 -8.70
C ASP A 511 23.95 -23.43 -7.85
N CYS A 512 24.12 -23.57 -6.54
CA CYS A 512 24.39 -22.45 -5.63
C CYS A 512 25.90 -22.15 -5.57
N ALA A 513 26.33 -21.12 -6.30
CA ALA A 513 27.72 -20.67 -6.29
C ALA A 513 28.22 -20.31 -4.88
N GLU A 514 27.37 -19.73 -4.03
CA GLU A 514 27.71 -19.46 -2.63
C GLU A 514 28.05 -20.75 -1.86
N ALA A 515 27.28 -21.84 -2.03
CA ALA A 515 27.56 -23.11 -1.36
C ALA A 515 28.88 -23.75 -1.84
N GLU A 516 29.14 -23.69 -3.16
CA GLU A 516 30.40 -24.14 -3.76
C GLU A 516 31.60 -23.34 -3.24
N ALA A 517 31.48 -22.00 -3.18
CA ALA A 517 32.54 -21.12 -2.71
C ALA A 517 32.90 -21.38 -1.25
N MET A 518 31.92 -21.59 -0.37
CA MET A 518 32.18 -21.83 1.05
C MET A 518 32.92 -23.13 1.34
N TRP A 519 32.51 -24.21 0.67
CA TRP A 519 33.23 -25.48 0.74
C TRP A 519 34.67 -25.34 0.24
N ALA A 520 34.86 -24.65 -0.89
CA ALA A 520 36.19 -24.39 -1.45
C ALA A 520 37.05 -23.50 -0.53
N ASN A 521 36.47 -22.46 0.07
CA ASN A 521 37.16 -21.56 0.99
C ASN A 521 37.65 -22.33 2.23
N ALA A 522 36.83 -23.23 2.78
CA ALA A 522 37.22 -24.08 3.90
C ALA A 522 38.35 -25.06 3.53
N LEU A 523 38.30 -25.67 2.34
CA LEU A 523 39.39 -26.52 1.85
C LEU A 523 40.68 -25.73 1.59
N HIS A 524 40.57 -24.52 1.07
CA HIS A 524 41.72 -23.64 0.84
C HIS A 524 42.41 -23.29 2.16
N ALA A 525 41.63 -22.91 3.18
CA ALA A 525 42.15 -22.60 4.51
C ALA A 525 42.90 -23.78 5.14
N GLN A 526 42.50 -25.02 4.82
CA GLN A 526 43.18 -26.25 5.25
C GLN A 526 44.29 -26.71 4.29
N GLY A 527 44.58 -25.97 3.22
CA GLY A 527 45.60 -26.33 2.23
C GLY A 527 45.28 -27.58 1.40
N ARG A 528 44.00 -27.95 1.31
CA ARG A 528 43.51 -29.20 0.68
C ARG A 528 43.17 -29.06 -0.81
N LEU A 529 43.26 -27.86 -1.39
CA LEU A 529 43.03 -27.61 -2.82
C LEU A 529 44.30 -27.77 -3.65
N SER A 530 44.17 -28.44 -4.80
CA SER A 530 45.17 -28.42 -5.87
C SER A 530 45.27 -27.04 -6.54
N THR A 531 46.31 -26.84 -7.36
CA THR A 531 46.50 -25.56 -8.09
C THR A 531 45.35 -25.27 -9.06
N GLU A 532 44.90 -26.26 -9.82
CA GLU A 532 43.78 -26.11 -10.76
C GLU A 532 42.47 -25.76 -10.04
N GLU A 533 42.22 -26.40 -8.90
CA GLU A 533 41.05 -26.09 -8.07
C GLU A 533 41.11 -24.68 -7.49
N LYS A 534 42.30 -24.21 -7.05
CA LYS A 534 42.47 -22.83 -6.57
C LYS A 534 42.12 -21.83 -7.65
N GLU A 535 42.57 -22.02 -8.89
CA GLU A 535 42.24 -21.12 -10.00
C GLU A 535 40.73 -21.10 -10.29
N ARG A 536 40.10 -22.29 -10.34
CA ARG A 536 38.64 -22.40 -10.54
C ARG A 536 37.86 -21.68 -9.45
N TYR A 537 38.16 -21.96 -8.17
CA TYR A 537 37.39 -21.39 -7.05
C TYR A 537 37.73 -19.93 -6.76
N ALA A 538 38.90 -19.44 -7.18
CA ALA A 538 39.19 -18.01 -7.21
C ALA A 538 38.19 -17.28 -8.12
N ALA A 539 37.91 -17.83 -9.31
CA ALA A 539 36.95 -17.24 -10.25
C ALA A 539 35.52 -17.23 -9.70
N VAL A 540 35.10 -18.29 -9.00
CA VAL A 540 33.78 -18.35 -8.32
C VAL A 540 33.68 -17.25 -7.25
N ASN A 541 34.67 -17.14 -6.36
CA ASN A 541 34.70 -16.11 -5.33
C ASN A 541 34.70 -14.70 -5.94
N TYR A 542 35.48 -14.45 -7.00
CA TYR A 542 35.51 -13.16 -7.69
C TYR A 542 34.13 -12.78 -8.27
N ALA A 543 33.43 -13.73 -8.90
CA ALA A 543 32.10 -13.50 -9.44
C ALA A 543 31.07 -13.20 -8.33
N LEU A 544 31.14 -13.90 -7.20
CA LEU A 544 30.31 -13.62 -6.02
C LEU A 544 30.62 -12.26 -5.41
N GLY A 545 31.89 -11.87 -5.35
CA GLY A 545 32.32 -10.54 -4.93
C GLY A 545 31.63 -9.44 -5.75
N HIS A 546 31.63 -9.56 -7.08
CA HIS A 546 30.93 -8.63 -7.97
C HIS A 546 29.41 -8.61 -7.75
N LYS A 547 28.80 -9.79 -7.61
CA LYS A 547 27.36 -9.91 -7.36
C LYS A 547 26.97 -9.19 -6.06
N ARG A 548 27.75 -9.37 -4.99
CA ARG A 548 27.52 -8.73 -3.68
C ARG A 548 27.81 -7.24 -3.70
N TRP A 549 28.86 -6.83 -4.39
CA TRP A 549 29.22 -5.43 -4.54
C TRP A 549 28.10 -4.64 -5.24
N ARG A 550 27.53 -5.18 -6.33
CA ARG A 550 26.37 -4.59 -7.02
C ARG A 550 25.09 -4.57 -6.17
N ALA A 551 24.95 -5.49 -5.23
CA ALA A 551 23.84 -5.51 -4.29
C ALA A 551 23.99 -4.49 -3.14
N GLY A 552 25.16 -3.83 -3.02
CA GLY A 552 25.48 -2.91 -1.92
C GLY A 552 26.06 -3.60 -0.67
N ASP A 553 26.25 -4.93 -0.70
CA ASP A 553 26.82 -5.71 0.41
C ASP A 553 28.36 -5.58 0.44
N ILE A 554 28.89 -4.36 0.59
CA ILE A 554 30.33 -4.06 0.40
C ILE A 554 31.23 -4.92 1.29
N LYS A 555 30.87 -5.10 2.58
CA LYS A 555 31.64 -5.92 3.53
C LYS A 555 31.75 -7.38 3.07
N VAL A 556 30.67 -7.95 2.55
CA VAL A 556 30.64 -9.34 2.05
C VAL A 556 31.40 -9.46 0.73
N ALA A 557 31.30 -8.46 -0.15
CA ALA A 557 32.05 -8.42 -1.39
C ALA A 557 33.57 -8.44 -1.15
N ILE A 558 34.06 -7.66 -0.19
CA ILE A 558 35.48 -7.62 0.20
C ILE A 558 35.95 -9.01 0.64
N GLU A 559 35.16 -9.75 1.43
CA GLU A 559 35.54 -11.09 1.88
C GLU A 559 35.69 -12.06 0.71
N TYR A 560 34.75 -12.06 -0.23
CA TYR A 560 34.86 -12.88 -1.44
C TYR A 560 36.07 -12.50 -2.30
N TYR A 561 36.35 -11.20 -2.48
CA TYR A 561 37.54 -10.77 -3.21
C TYR A 561 38.84 -11.18 -2.50
N ARG A 562 38.89 -11.14 -1.17
CA ARG A 562 40.03 -11.63 -0.38
C ARG A 562 40.29 -13.11 -0.61
N GLN A 563 39.24 -13.93 -0.64
CA GLN A 563 39.37 -15.36 -0.96
C GLN A 563 39.86 -15.56 -2.39
N ALA A 564 39.37 -14.78 -3.36
CA ALA A 564 39.83 -14.85 -4.75
C ALA A 564 41.33 -14.55 -4.90
N VAL A 565 41.83 -13.47 -4.29
CA VAL A 565 43.27 -13.12 -4.36
C VAL A 565 44.16 -14.05 -3.54
N ALA A 566 43.63 -14.66 -2.47
CA ALA A 566 44.36 -15.66 -1.69
C ALA A 566 44.56 -16.97 -2.47
N MET A 567 43.53 -17.40 -3.21
CA MET A 567 43.60 -18.59 -4.06
C MET A 567 44.42 -18.35 -5.34
N ARG A 568 44.30 -17.15 -5.94
CA ARG A 568 45.02 -16.75 -7.15
C ARG A 568 45.71 -15.39 -6.98
N PRO A 569 46.92 -15.37 -6.39
CA PRO A 569 47.62 -14.12 -6.08
C PRO A 569 48.12 -13.34 -7.30
N ASP A 570 48.23 -13.98 -8.47
CA ASP A 570 48.71 -13.42 -9.73
C ASP A 570 47.59 -12.82 -10.60
N TRP A 571 46.42 -12.57 -10.04
CA TRP A 571 45.26 -12.03 -10.76
C TRP A 571 45.10 -10.51 -10.55
N ALA A 572 45.62 -9.73 -11.51
CA ALA A 572 45.62 -8.27 -11.45
C ALA A 572 44.23 -7.66 -11.22
N GLU A 573 43.23 -8.11 -11.98
CA GLU A 573 41.86 -7.59 -11.88
C GLU A 573 41.21 -7.90 -10.54
N ALA A 574 41.51 -9.03 -9.90
CA ALA A 574 40.99 -9.36 -8.57
C ALA A 574 41.56 -8.42 -7.50
N HIS A 575 42.87 -8.14 -7.53
CA HIS A 575 43.49 -7.13 -6.65
C HIS A 575 42.93 -5.74 -6.89
N TYR A 576 42.72 -5.35 -8.15
CA TYR A 576 42.14 -4.06 -8.49
C TYR A 576 40.71 -3.89 -7.92
N ASN A 577 39.84 -4.88 -8.14
CA ASN A 577 38.46 -4.83 -7.66
C ASN A 577 38.35 -4.97 -6.13
N LEU A 578 39.27 -5.70 -5.48
CA LEU A 578 39.40 -5.68 -4.03
C LEU A 578 39.71 -4.26 -3.52
N GLY A 579 40.65 -3.56 -4.16
CA GLY A 579 40.99 -2.18 -3.83
C GLY A 579 39.81 -1.21 -4.00
N LEU A 580 39.02 -1.36 -5.07
CA LEU A 580 37.80 -0.58 -5.28
C LEU A 580 36.75 -0.84 -4.20
N ALA A 581 36.45 -2.11 -3.89
CA ALA A 581 35.49 -2.46 -2.87
C ALA A 581 35.92 -1.99 -1.47
N LEU A 582 37.22 -2.08 -1.15
CA LEU A 582 37.77 -1.54 0.08
C LEU A 582 37.57 -0.03 0.16
N GLN A 583 37.78 0.72 -0.92
CA GLN A 583 37.61 2.17 -0.95
C GLN A 583 36.16 2.62 -0.73
N GLU A 584 35.18 1.76 -1.02
CA GLU A 584 33.75 2.00 -0.76
C GLU A 584 33.28 1.53 0.63
N SER A 585 34.15 0.90 1.40
CA SER A 585 33.83 0.43 2.76
C SER A 585 33.84 1.59 3.77
N GLU A 586 32.97 1.51 4.79
CA GLU A 586 32.94 2.47 5.90
C GLU A 586 34.21 2.41 6.77
N GLU A 587 34.87 1.26 6.85
CA GLU A 587 36.03 0.98 7.73
C GLU A 587 37.35 0.87 6.96
N TRP A 588 37.47 1.58 5.84
CA TRP A 588 38.59 1.42 4.94
C TRP A 588 39.89 2.06 5.43
N SER A 589 41.01 1.39 5.12
CA SER A 589 42.36 1.94 5.27
C SER A 589 42.94 2.22 3.90
N TRP A 590 43.38 3.46 3.69
CA TRP A 590 44.09 3.84 2.48
C TRP A 590 45.35 3.01 2.24
N ASP A 591 46.00 2.52 3.31
CA ASP A 591 47.18 1.68 3.16
C ASP A 591 46.83 0.31 2.54
N ASP A 592 45.68 -0.28 2.90
CA ASP A 592 45.19 -1.54 2.32
C ASP A 592 44.75 -1.35 0.86
N VAL A 593 44.06 -0.24 0.56
CA VAL A 593 43.66 0.12 -0.81
C VAL A 593 44.90 0.30 -1.70
N ILE A 594 45.89 1.07 -1.24
CA ILE A 594 47.14 1.30 -1.98
C ILE A 594 47.92 0.00 -2.14
N ALA A 595 47.94 -0.88 -1.14
CA ALA A 595 48.57 -2.19 -1.25
C ALA A 595 47.93 -3.03 -2.36
N CYS A 596 46.60 -3.09 -2.43
CA CYS A 596 45.87 -3.79 -3.48
C CYS A 596 46.18 -3.21 -4.86
N TYR A 597 46.12 -1.89 -5.03
CA TYR A 597 46.43 -1.24 -6.31
C TYR A 597 47.89 -1.43 -6.73
N ARG A 598 48.85 -1.44 -5.79
CA ARG A 598 50.25 -1.74 -6.10
C ARG A 598 50.46 -3.18 -6.57
N GLN A 599 49.78 -4.14 -5.96
CA GLN A 599 49.82 -5.52 -6.44
C GLN A 599 49.20 -5.63 -7.84
N ALA A 600 48.06 -4.99 -8.06
CA ALA A 600 47.43 -4.94 -9.38
C ALA A 600 48.34 -4.29 -10.44
N GLN A 601 49.02 -3.19 -10.10
CA GLN A 601 49.98 -2.50 -10.99
C GLN A 601 51.19 -3.38 -11.31
N ALA A 602 51.73 -4.10 -10.33
CA ALA A 602 52.85 -5.01 -10.54
C ALA A 602 52.49 -6.16 -11.51
N LEU A 603 51.25 -6.63 -11.48
CA LEU A 603 50.74 -7.70 -12.33
C LEU A 603 50.29 -7.21 -13.72
N ALA A 604 49.81 -5.96 -13.82
CA ALA A 604 49.35 -5.34 -15.07
C ALA A 604 49.90 -3.90 -15.22
N PRO A 605 51.20 -3.75 -15.56
CA PRO A 605 51.88 -2.46 -15.57
C PRO A 605 51.41 -1.49 -16.66
N ASP A 606 50.72 -1.99 -17.69
CA ASP A 606 50.20 -1.17 -18.80
C ASP A 606 48.75 -0.68 -18.58
N SER A 607 48.17 -0.93 -17.40
CA SER A 607 46.78 -0.58 -17.11
C SER A 607 46.63 0.86 -16.60
N THR A 608 46.13 1.73 -17.47
CA THR A 608 45.84 3.13 -17.14
C THR A 608 44.80 3.28 -16.02
N GLU A 609 43.82 2.39 -15.93
CA GLU A 609 42.77 2.44 -14.90
C GLU A 609 43.33 2.15 -13.50
N ILE A 610 44.27 1.21 -13.40
CA ILE A 610 44.98 0.89 -12.15
C ILE A 610 45.86 2.07 -11.75
N ASP A 611 46.64 2.62 -12.69
CA ASP A 611 47.53 3.76 -12.43
C ASP A 611 46.78 4.99 -11.94
N VAL A 612 45.65 5.32 -12.58
CA VAL A 612 44.79 6.42 -12.17
C VAL A 612 44.18 6.18 -10.79
N SER A 613 43.75 4.95 -10.49
CA SER A 613 43.16 4.63 -9.18
C SER A 613 44.21 4.71 -8.07
N LEU A 614 45.42 4.21 -8.31
CA LEU A 614 46.56 4.35 -7.40
C LEU A 614 46.96 5.82 -7.19
N ALA A 615 47.02 6.61 -8.26
CA ALA A 615 47.35 8.03 -8.19
C ALA A 615 46.33 8.80 -7.34
N ASN A 616 45.04 8.57 -7.56
CA ASN A 616 43.98 9.18 -6.75
C ASN A 616 44.09 8.79 -5.27
N ALA A 617 44.40 7.52 -4.98
CA ALA A 617 44.61 7.07 -3.60
C ALA A 617 45.83 7.72 -2.93
N LEU A 618 46.95 7.83 -3.66
CA LEU A 618 48.14 8.53 -3.18
C LEU A 618 47.90 10.03 -2.99
N PHE A 619 47.12 10.66 -3.86
CA PHE A 619 46.74 12.07 -3.73
C PHE A 619 45.92 12.32 -2.47
N ALA A 620 44.93 11.48 -2.20
CA ALA A 620 44.10 11.61 -1.00
C ALA A 620 44.89 11.45 0.31
N GLN A 621 45.98 10.66 0.31
CA GLN A 621 46.92 10.60 1.43
C GLN A 621 47.98 11.74 1.44
N GLY A 622 47.96 12.67 0.49
CA GLY A 622 48.97 13.71 0.34
C GLY A 622 50.35 13.20 -0.09
N LYS A 623 50.44 11.97 -0.60
CA LYS A 623 51.69 11.29 -1.00
C LYS A 623 52.00 11.44 -2.50
N LEU A 624 51.10 12.04 -3.30
CA LEU A 624 51.32 12.28 -4.73
C LEU A 624 51.99 13.65 -4.96
N SER A 625 53.16 13.67 -5.60
CA SER A 625 53.86 14.90 -5.97
C SER A 625 53.05 15.76 -6.95
N LEU A 626 53.20 17.09 -6.88
CA LEU A 626 52.47 18.06 -7.72
C LEU A 626 52.61 17.81 -9.24
N GLU A 627 53.80 17.42 -9.70
CA GLU A 627 54.05 17.07 -11.11
C GLU A 627 53.18 15.87 -11.55
N LYS A 628 53.16 14.81 -10.73
CA LYS A 628 52.29 13.64 -10.95
C LYS A 628 50.81 13.97 -10.82
N GLN A 629 50.41 14.90 -9.95
CA GLN A 629 49.01 15.35 -9.88
C GLN A 629 48.57 15.95 -11.22
N SER A 630 49.38 16.84 -11.79
CA SER A 630 49.08 17.46 -13.08
C SER A 630 49.02 16.43 -14.21
N PHE A 631 49.97 15.49 -14.25
CA PHE A 631 49.96 14.39 -15.23
C PHE A 631 48.70 13.53 -15.10
N TYR A 632 48.41 13.03 -13.91
CA TYR A 632 47.26 12.14 -13.69
C TYR A 632 45.92 12.86 -13.81
N ALA A 633 45.84 14.17 -13.58
CA ALA A 633 44.63 14.94 -13.86
C ALA A 633 44.26 14.82 -15.35
N VAL A 634 45.23 15.01 -16.25
CA VAL A 634 45.02 14.90 -17.71
C VAL A 634 44.65 13.47 -18.10
N VAL A 635 45.39 12.47 -17.62
CA VAL A 635 45.10 11.06 -17.91
C VAL A 635 43.70 10.65 -17.43
N THR A 636 43.32 11.08 -16.23
CA THR A 636 42.00 10.78 -15.64
C THR A 636 40.88 11.45 -16.44
N TYR A 637 41.10 12.67 -16.92
CA TYR A 637 40.17 13.40 -17.77
C TYR A 637 39.98 12.71 -19.13
N ASP A 638 41.07 12.26 -19.76
CA ASP A 638 41.02 11.53 -21.03
C ASP A 638 40.27 10.19 -20.89
N LEU A 639 40.40 9.49 -19.76
CA LEU A 639 39.56 8.33 -19.45
C LEU A 639 38.07 8.71 -19.38
N GLY A 640 37.74 9.83 -18.71
CA GLY A 640 36.38 10.35 -18.69
C GLY A 640 35.82 10.58 -20.10
N HIS A 641 36.64 11.07 -21.02
CA HIS A 641 36.27 11.21 -22.43
C HIS A 641 36.06 9.88 -23.15
N GLN A 642 36.88 8.86 -22.89
CA GLN A 642 36.68 7.53 -23.47
C GLN A 642 35.35 6.92 -23.01
N TYR A 643 35.01 7.03 -21.72
CA TYR A 643 33.72 6.58 -21.20
C TYR A 643 32.54 7.36 -21.81
N ARG A 644 32.72 8.67 -21.99
CA ARG A 644 31.75 9.53 -22.70
C ARG A 644 31.50 9.05 -24.12
N GLN A 645 32.55 8.78 -24.89
CA GLN A 645 32.44 8.29 -26.28
C GLN A 645 31.74 6.93 -26.38
N ARG A 646 31.77 6.13 -25.32
CA ARG A 646 31.03 4.85 -25.22
C ARG A 646 29.58 5.03 -24.74
N GLY A 647 29.14 6.26 -24.46
CA GLY A 647 27.81 6.58 -23.95
C GLY A 647 27.62 6.33 -22.45
N ASN A 648 28.67 6.00 -21.70
CA ASN A 648 28.59 5.80 -20.25
C ASN A 648 28.83 7.12 -19.51
N TRP A 649 27.78 7.94 -19.43
CA TRP A 649 27.80 9.28 -18.87
C TRP A 649 28.05 9.31 -17.35
N GLU A 650 27.58 8.30 -16.61
CA GLU A 650 27.81 8.21 -15.16
C GLU A 650 29.29 7.94 -14.85
N ALA A 651 29.91 6.97 -15.53
CA ALA A 651 31.34 6.70 -15.37
C ALA A 651 32.18 7.91 -15.79
N ALA A 652 31.84 8.56 -16.91
CA ALA A 652 32.48 9.79 -17.35
C ALA A 652 32.44 10.88 -16.26
N ALA A 653 31.28 11.12 -15.64
CA ALA A 653 31.15 12.09 -14.54
C ALA A 653 32.06 11.74 -13.35
N GLN A 654 32.17 10.45 -12.97
CA GLN A 654 33.07 10.02 -11.90
C GLN A 654 34.55 10.31 -12.22
N TYR A 655 35.00 10.02 -13.43
CA TYR A 655 36.38 10.31 -13.84
C TYR A 655 36.65 11.82 -13.92
N TYR A 656 35.72 12.63 -14.44
CA TYR A 656 35.89 14.09 -14.42
C TYR A 656 35.98 14.65 -12.99
N ARG A 657 35.20 14.14 -12.04
CA ARG A 657 35.34 14.52 -10.61
C ARG A 657 36.73 14.18 -10.07
N LYS A 658 37.27 13.00 -10.40
CA LYS A 658 38.63 12.60 -10.00
C LYS A 658 39.69 13.52 -10.63
N ALA A 659 39.56 13.87 -11.91
CA ALA A 659 40.45 14.79 -12.59
C ALA A 659 40.44 16.20 -11.96
N ILE A 660 39.25 16.72 -11.64
CA ILE A 660 39.07 18.00 -10.95
C ILE A 660 39.67 17.98 -9.54
N ALA A 661 39.57 16.86 -8.82
CA ALA A 661 40.19 16.73 -7.50
C ALA A 661 41.72 16.89 -7.57
N LEU A 662 42.36 16.33 -8.61
CA LEU A 662 43.79 16.46 -8.87
C LEU A 662 44.18 17.86 -9.40
N LYS A 663 43.29 18.52 -10.14
CA LYS A 663 43.49 19.86 -10.72
C LYS A 663 42.22 20.74 -10.58
N PRO A 664 42.04 21.42 -9.43
CA PRO A 664 40.80 22.16 -9.12
C PRO A 664 40.60 23.46 -9.92
N ASP A 665 41.61 23.92 -10.66
CA ASP A 665 41.61 25.15 -11.45
C ASP A 665 41.45 24.86 -12.96
N TRP A 666 40.70 23.82 -13.32
CA TRP A 666 40.53 23.39 -14.71
C TRP A 666 39.11 23.60 -15.25
N ALA A 667 38.91 24.73 -15.94
CA ALA A 667 37.61 25.11 -16.51
C ALA A 667 36.99 24.04 -17.45
N GLU A 668 37.77 23.47 -18.38
CA GLU A 668 37.29 22.43 -19.31
C GLU A 668 36.81 21.16 -18.59
N ALA A 669 37.45 20.77 -17.48
CA ALA A 669 37.04 19.60 -16.71
C ALA A 669 35.70 19.82 -15.99
N TYR A 670 35.49 21.01 -15.43
CA TYR A 670 34.19 21.39 -14.84
C TYR A 670 33.07 21.42 -15.90
N HIS A 671 33.34 21.96 -17.09
CA HIS A 671 32.36 21.91 -18.19
C HIS A 671 32.04 20.48 -18.62
N SER A 672 33.05 19.63 -18.75
CA SER A 672 32.88 18.22 -19.13
C SER A 672 32.11 17.42 -18.07
N LEU A 673 32.34 17.70 -16.78
CA LEU A 673 31.55 17.15 -15.69
C LEU A 673 30.08 17.59 -15.75
N GLY A 674 29.82 18.89 -15.92
CA GLY A 674 28.45 19.40 -16.02
C GLY A 674 27.67 18.76 -17.17
N LEU A 675 28.32 18.62 -18.33
CA LEU A 675 27.75 17.93 -19.49
C LEU A 675 27.41 16.46 -19.18
N ALA A 676 28.33 15.75 -18.53
CA ALA A 676 28.11 14.35 -18.17
C ALA A 676 26.95 14.19 -17.16
N LEU A 677 26.85 15.08 -16.17
CA LEU A 677 25.76 15.09 -15.19
C LEU A 677 24.41 15.35 -15.84
N GLN A 678 24.32 16.34 -16.73
CA GLN A 678 23.10 16.68 -17.45
C GLN A 678 22.60 15.53 -18.34
N LYS A 679 23.52 14.76 -18.92
CA LYS A 679 23.20 13.61 -19.77
C LYS A 679 22.89 12.33 -18.98
N ALA A 680 23.49 12.16 -17.80
CA ALA A 680 23.23 11.00 -16.95
C ALA A 680 21.80 11.00 -16.36
N SER A 681 21.31 12.14 -15.87
CA SER A 681 19.95 12.25 -15.32
C SER A 681 19.45 13.69 -15.24
N SER A 682 18.15 13.89 -15.45
CA SER A 682 17.48 15.18 -15.24
C SER A 682 17.50 15.65 -13.78
N SER A 683 17.65 14.73 -12.81
CA SER A 683 17.79 15.08 -11.38
C SER A 683 19.10 15.81 -11.07
N ASN A 684 20.14 15.63 -11.89
CA ASN A 684 21.48 16.16 -11.62
C ASN A 684 21.69 17.57 -12.20
N LEU A 685 20.62 18.22 -12.67
CA LEU A 685 20.69 19.50 -13.37
C LEU A 685 21.21 20.66 -12.49
N ASP A 686 20.94 20.63 -11.17
CA ASP A 686 21.48 21.62 -10.22
C ASP A 686 23.00 21.52 -10.10
N GLU A 687 23.52 20.30 -9.98
CA GLU A 687 24.96 20.06 -9.89
C GLU A 687 25.64 20.45 -11.20
N ALA A 688 25.04 20.13 -12.35
CA ALA A 688 25.53 20.56 -13.66
C ALA A 688 25.62 22.09 -13.78
N ILE A 689 24.60 22.84 -13.33
CA ILE A 689 24.60 24.31 -13.30
C ILE A 689 25.76 24.83 -12.45
N ALA A 690 25.98 24.26 -11.27
CA ALA A 690 27.09 24.65 -10.40
C ALA A 690 28.46 24.39 -11.07
N CYS A 691 28.61 23.27 -11.78
CA CYS A 691 29.82 22.99 -12.57
C CYS A 691 30.05 24.03 -13.66
N TYR A 692 29.02 24.42 -14.42
CA TYR A 692 29.18 25.43 -15.48
C TYR A 692 29.52 26.82 -14.91
N GLN A 693 28.87 27.22 -13.81
CA GLN A 693 29.21 28.47 -13.11
C GLN A 693 30.66 28.46 -12.62
N LYS A 694 31.14 27.32 -12.12
CA LYS A 694 32.53 27.17 -11.70
C LYS A 694 33.50 27.27 -12.88
N ALA A 695 33.18 26.66 -14.02
CA ALA A 695 33.96 26.77 -15.24
C ALA A 695 34.04 28.23 -15.73
N GLN A 696 32.91 28.95 -15.74
CA GLN A 696 32.83 30.36 -16.08
C GLN A 696 33.63 31.25 -15.12
N ALA A 697 33.60 30.95 -13.82
CA ALA A 697 34.37 31.71 -12.83
C ALA A 697 35.90 31.51 -12.97
N LEU A 698 36.32 30.31 -13.38
CA LEU A 698 37.74 30.00 -13.65
C LEU A 698 38.21 30.63 -14.96
N GLU A 699 37.36 30.63 -15.99
CA GLU A 699 37.65 31.21 -17.30
C GLU A 699 36.44 32.05 -17.78
N PRO A 700 36.42 33.37 -17.50
CA PRO A 700 35.28 34.24 -17.81
C PRO A 700 34.95 34.41 -19.30
N ALA A 701 35.85 34.00 -20.19
CA ALA A 701 35.64 34.02 -21.65
C ALA A 701 35.33 32.62 -22.22
N PHE A 702 34.96 31.66 -21.35
CA PHE A 702 34.74 30.28 -21.75
C PHE A 702 33.34 30.05 -22.32
N LEU A 703 33.21 30.35 -23.62
CA LEU A 703 31.94 30.30 -24.34
C LEU A 703 31.17 28.98 -24.17
N LYS A 704 31.86 27.83 -24.13
CA LYS A 704 31.20 26.52 -23.95
C LYS A 704 30.44 26.45 -22.63
N ALA A 705 31.03 26.96 -21.53
CA ALA A 705 30.37 26.98 -20.22
C ALA A 705 29.20 27.96 -20.19
N ASP A 706 29.34 29.13 -20.82
CA ASP A 706 28.25 30.12 -20.91
C ASP A 706 27.02 29.56 -21.63
N VAL A 707 27.24 28.90 -22.77
CA VAL A 707 26.17 28.28 -23.57
C VAL A 707 25.55 27.10 -22.81
N SER A 708 26.35 26.22 -22.21
CA SER A 708 25.83 25.09 -21.44
C SER A 708 25.04 25.54 -20.19
N LEU A 709 25.48 26.60 -19.51
CA LEU A 709 24.74 27.21 -18.39
C LEU A 709 23.40 27.77 -18.85
N ALA A 710 23.37 28.48 -19.98
CA ALA A 710 22.13 29.01 -20.54
C ALA A 710 21.16 27.88 -20.94
N ASN A 711 21.65 26.80 -21.53
CA ASN A 711 20.85 25.62 -21.88
C ASN A 711 20.21 24.98 -20.63
N ALA A 712 20.97 24.82 -19.55
CA ALA A 712 20.46 24.29 -18.29
C ALA A 712 19.43 25.24 -17.64
N CYS A 713 19.64 26.56 -17.72
CA CYS A 713 18.67 27.55 -17.25
C CYS A 713 17.38 27.56 -18.08
N PHE A 714 17.49 27.40 -19.40
CA PHE A 714 16.35 27.31 -20.32
C PHE A 714 15.50 26.09 -20.04
N ALA A 715 16.13 24.92 -19.83
CA ALA A 715 15.42 23.69 -19.44
C ALA A 715 14.62 23.83 -18.14
N ARG A 716 14.97 24.80 -17.28
CA ARG A 716 14.24 25.14 -16.04
C ARG A 716 13.25 26.29 -16.18
N GLY A 717 13.09 26.86 -17.37
CA GLY A 717 12.28 28.06 -17.58
C GLY A 717 12.83 29.30 -16.85
N LYS A 718 14.13 29.31 -16.51
CA LYS A 718 14.79 30.40 -15.78
C LYS A 718 15.63 31.32 -16.67
N LEU A 719 15.75 31.02 -17.96
CA LEU A 719 16.45 31.90 -18.91
C LEU A 719 15.51 33.05 -19.33
N PRO A 720 15.90 34.33 -19.16
CA PRO A 720 15.07 35.46 -19.56
C PRO A 720 14.77 35.48 -21.05
N ALA A 721 13.56 35.86 -21.43
CA ALA A 721 13.08 35.81 -22.81
C ALA A 721 13.93 36.68 -23.75
N GLU A 722 14.42 37.81 -23.27
CA GLU A 722 15.28 38.72 -24.02
C GLU A 722 16.65 38.13 -24.40
N LYS A 723 17.09 37.06 -23.72
CA LYS A 723 18.37 36.39 -24.00
C LYS A 723 18.23 35.16 -24.93
N LEU A 724 17.01 34.76 -25.27
CA LEU A 724 16.76 33.52 -26.01
C LEU A 724 17.39 33.53 -27.41
N ALA A 725 17.23 34.62 -28.16
CA ALA A 725 17.79 34.74 -29.51
C ALA A 725 19.32 34.72 -29.51
N ASP A 726 19.95 35.45 -28.57
CA ASP A 726 21.41 35.49 -28.43
C ASP A 726 21.97 34.09 -28.16
N TYR A 727 21.39 33.36 -27.20
CA TYR A 727 21.84 32.00 -26.89
C TYR A 727 21.43 30.97 -27.94
N ALA A 728 20.37 31.20 -28.71
CA ALA A 728 20.04 30.36 -29.86
C ALA A 728 21.13 30.46 -30.93
N ALA A 729 21.59 31.66 -31.25
CA ALA A 729 22.70 31.90 -32.18
C ALA A 729 24.01 31.27 -31.68
N LEU A 730 24.35 31.45 -30.39
CA LEU A 730 25.55 30.84 -29.81
C LEU A 730 25.49 29.31 -29.80
N ASN A 731 24.32 28.70 -29.55
CA ASN A 731 24.14 27.27 -29.67
C ASN A 731 24.32 26.78 -31.11
N HIS A 732 23.79 27.53 -32.09
CA HIS A 732 24.03 27.23 -33.49
C HIS A 732 25.52 27.22 -33.84
N ASP A 733 26.25 28.27 -33.42
CA ASP A 733 27.67 28.41 -33.72
C ASP A 733 28.51 27.32 -33.05
N LEU A 734 28.19 26.98 -31.80
CA LEU A 734 28.86 25.90 -31.10
C LEU A 734 28.55 24.53 -31.71
N GLY A 735 27.30 24.31 -32.14
CA GLY A 735 26.92 23.12 -32.90
C GLY A 735 27.72 22.98 -34.20
N TYR A 736 27.91 24.09 -34.92
CA TYR A 736 28.74 24.12 -36.12
C TYR A 736 30.21 23.80 -35.83
N GLN A 737 30.78 24.35 -34.76
CA GLN A 737 32.14 24.01 -34.34
C GLN A 737 32.30 22.51 -34.05
N TYR A 738 31.40 21.90 -33.27
CA TYR A 738 31.43 20.47 -33.00
C TYR A 738 31.28 19.64 -34.28
N GLN A 739 30.43 20.07 -35.21
CA GLN A 739 30.26 19.40 -36.49
C GLN A 739 31.56 19.41 -37.32
N GLN A 740 32.33 20.52 -37.31
CA GLN A 740 33.63 20.60 -37.98
C GLN A 740 34.68 19.71 -37.30
N LEU A 741 34.60 19.55 -35.98
CA LEU A 741 35.46 18.65 -35.21
C LEU A 741 35.07 17.17 -35.34
N GLY A 742 33.94 16.87 -35.98
CA GLY A 742 33.43 15.51 -36.16
C GLY A 742 32.62 14.96 -34.99
N ASP A 743 32.40 15.74 -33.93
CA ASP A 743 31.54 15.37 -32.79
C ASP A 743 30.07 15.62 -33.15
N LEU A 744 29.51 14.73 -33.98
CA LEU A 744 28.15 14.86 -34.52
C LEU A 744 27.09 14.81 -33.43
N GLU A 745 27.33 14.12 -32.32
CA GLU A 745 26.38 14.00 -31.21
C GLU A 745 26.18 15.36 -30.52
N LEU A 746 27.27 16.02 -30.11
CA LEU A 746 27.20 17.34 -29.51
C LEU A 746 26.69 18.39 -30.49
N ALA A 747 27.07 18.29 -31.76
CA ALA A 747 26.55 19.17 -32.81
C ALA A 747 25.01 19.12 -32.87
N ILE A 748 24.45 17.92 -32.92
CA ILE A 748 22.99 17.69 -32.97
C ILE A 748 22.29 18.25 -31.73
N ASP A 749 22.84 18.01 -30.55
CA ASP A 749 22.26 18.52 -29.30
C ASP A 749 22.22 20.05 -29.28
N HIS A 750 23.32 20.70 -29.67
CA HIS A 750 23.39 22.16 -29.73
C HIS A 750 22.42 22.75 -30.77
N TYR A 751 22.27 22.14 -31.94
CA TYR A 751 21.26 22.58 -32.90
C TYR A 751 19.83 22.40 -32.38
N ARG A 752 19.54 21.32 -31.66
CA ARG A 752 18.22 21.12 -31.05
C ARG A 752 17.92 22.17 -29.99
N GLN A 753 18.91 22.55 -29.18
CA GLN A 753 18.75 23.63 -28.20
C GLN A 753 18.54 24.97 -28.88
N ALA A 754 19.29 25.27 -29.96
CA ALA A 754 19.09 26.49 -30.75
C ALA A 754 17.65 26.60 -31.29
N ILE A 755 17.11 25.51 -31.85
CA ILE A 755 15.73 25.47 -32.37
C ILE A 755 14.68 25.54 -31.26
N ALA A 756 14.97 24.97 -30.08
CA ALA A 756 14.06 25.04 -28.94
C ALA A 756 13.95 26.48 -28.40
N MET A 757 15.06 27.22 -28.37
CA MET A 757 15.10 28.63 -27.94
C MET A 757 14.52 29.57 -29.00
N GLU A 758 14.84 29.33 -30.28
CA GLU A 758 14.33 30.10 -31.41
C GLU A 758 13.83 29.16 -32.52
N PRO A 759 12.53 28.81 -32.51
CA PRO A 759 11.97 27.88 -33.47
C PRO A 759 12.19 28.30 -34.91
N ASN A 760 12.27 29.59 -35.23
CA ASN A 760 12.39 30.06 -36.61
C ASN A 760 13.82 30.18 -37.15
N LEU A 761 14.84 29.75 -36.39
CA LEU A 761 16.24 29.80 -36.81
C LEU A 761 16.51 28.75 -37.92
N ILE A 762 16.54 29.19 -39.18
CA ILE A 762 16.60 28.33 -40.36
C ILE A 762 17.95 27.62 -40.44
N GLU A 763 19.03 28.33 -40.17
CA GLU A 763 20.41 27.86 -40.25
C GLU A 763 20.64 26.66 -39.32
N ALA A 764 20.10 26.70 -38.09
CA ALA A 764 20.16 25.60 -37.14
C ALA A 764 19.39 24.36 -37.62
N ARG A 765 18.25 24.54 -38.27
CA ARG A 765 17.47 23.42 -38.85
C ARG A 765 18.17 22.77 -40.03
N ASP A 766 18.81 23.56 -40.89
CA ASP A 766 19.57 23.07 -42.03
C ASP A 766 20.82 22.31 -41.58
N ASN A 767 21.57 22.86 -40.63
CA ASN A 767 22.76 22.21 -40.08
C ASN A 767 22.42 20.95 -39.24
N LEU A 768 21.32 20.96 -38.47
CA LEU A 768 20.81 19.77 -37.80
C LEU A 768 20.51 18.64 -38.80
N ARG A 769 19.85 18.97 -39.92
CA ARG A 769 19.54 18.00 -40.98
C ARG A 769 20.82 17.40 -41.56
N LEU A 770 21.82 18.23 -41.85
CA LEU A 770 23.10 17.77 -42.37
C LEU A 770 23.85 16.88 -41.36
N ALA A 771 23.83 17.23 -40.07
CA ALA A 771 24.45 16.44 -39.01
C ALA A 771 23.76 15.08 -38.84
N LEU A 772 22.42 15.04 -38.83
CA LEU A 772 21.63 13.79 -38.75
C LEU A 772 21.86 12.87 -39.97
N GLN A 773 22.00 13.46 -41.18
CA GLN A 773 22.35 12.70 -42.39
C GLN A 773 23.75 12.08 -42.29
N LYS A 774 24.74 12.84 -41.79
CA LYS A 774 26.11 12.33 -41.58
C LYS A 774 26.17 11.25 -40.49
N GLN A 775 25.29 11.27 -39.50
CA GLN A 775 25.20 10.26 -38.45
C GLN A 775 24.50 8.95 -38.91
N GLY A 776 24.02 8.88 -40.16
CA GLY A 776 23.34 7.70 -40.71
C GLY A 776 21.87 7.57 -40.30
N ASN A 777 21.27 8.60 -39.69
CA ASN A 777 19.91 8.57 -39.17
C ASN A 777 18.91 9.07 -40.24
N VAL A 778 18.61 8.24 -41.24
CA VAL A 778 17.79 8.59 -42.44
C VAL A 778 16.27 8.66 -42.15
N GLN A 779 15.82 8.47 -40.91
CA GLN A 779 14.39 8.46 -40.56
C GLN A 779 13.94 9.59 -39.62
N ILE A 780 14.15 10.86 -39.97
CA ILE A 780 13.35 11.95 -39.36
C ILE A 780 12.98 12.98 -40.43
N LYS A 781 11.76 12.87 -40.97
CA LYS A 781 11.12 13.97 -41.72
C LYS A 781 10.69 15.03 -40.72
N VAL A 782 11.49 16.08 -40.54
CA VAL A 782 11.04 17.30 -39.86
C VAL A 782 10.10 18.03 -40.83
N SER A 783 8.82 18.12 -40.49
CA SER A 783 7.84 18.87 -41.29
C SER A 783 8.18 20.36 -41.25
N VAL A 784 8.52 20.92 -42.41
CA VAL A 784 8.56 22.37 -42.58
C VAL A 784 7.13 22.82 -42.83
N ALA A 785 6.47 23.36 -41.80
CA ALA A 785 5.22 24.10 -41.99
C ALA A 785 5.56 25.41 -42.72
N LYS A 786 4.94 25.61 -43.89
CA LYS A 786 4.90 26.90 -44.59
C LYS A 786 3.84 27.79 -43.99
#